data_AF-A0A5N6KZ42-F1
#
_entry.id   AF-A0A5N6KZ42-F1
#
_cell.length_a   1.000
_cell.length_b   1.000
_cell.length_c   1.000
_cell.angle_alpha   90.00
_cell.angle_beta   90.00
_cell.angle_gamma   90.00
#
_symmetry.space_group_name_H-M   'P 1'
#
loop_
_entity.id
_entity.type
_entity.pdbx_description
1 polymer ?
#
loop_
_entity_poly.entity_id
_entity_poly.type
_entity_poly.pdbx_seq_one_letter_code
_entity_poly.pdbx_strand_id
1 'polypeptide(L)'
;MADAPSPPQTSTPSLVPMKRTIEDDHAPNVSSPLNPDAKPRPSATPKPAIVREQRERKDSAKKRESTAAVRDVTPDKAGKKAKNVAAGPSVAPSPIRYNHTLPREAFQYSNKDLLWAPHEPEPICTDDGVELKRPFDGVENKKMYRYTHCVADPKFHHSRYYRSSDEKPFGPRMSFADSDKWFHFDSSTGTLCTNEKGWRMGRANVCAREGSFYYEVKVVRGGAAPDMPADSSSHNGNGTTSIPPNPHVRMGWARREAPLDAPVGFDGYSYGLTDIRMEPMHKSRASKFLDTGIDAPIAKKSSKTAKQRAEAAKAAQFAANDNLTEGDVIGLEITLPSLSLHRKVVDGVYNPLIDTGAGIDDAFVGDIGGAPNVVRDRFPVPYKGAMYFESMELKPSKGMEAYGDRGPFARETPDPNHEDPTLRSLPGSSIKVYKNGKIVGTAFRNLMAFLPPASQPHMEKGVRTGLDDGMMGYYPAISAFSGGIAQVNFGPDFWCPPPGLGGKGISDSGPVVKAEIGGDVAMIGTEETEKSTATAAEQMAKRGTVGAHVRYVEQIAEDIMYDIIDEVDFYIQDGQDCPWTKDTARRSIVYFASGKVILRAKAMATNAPTNGSGLSKDGRKNVVIVGAGAAGMSCAATLANHPEKYKVTILERMNVCGGQATSISLDEKKYGASWMNDGVQGGSPAFKHTSHFFHKYGHDWHPVKLQVAFGKGEGSFWTNVFPSTLVEQFQGDIRKFGKVLNIIKYTMPLLGLVPIRIMLRIFFFNKDFGDKMVYPLIALFLGTGNQTANVSCAILERLFHDPNMKLWDYDSQTLLPNLPPMVTFPKLHDFYHDWRADLESKGVTIRTSTDVTGILERNSSVPSNGIKLTTRPFDPSLNDKAKQFAPQVIHDPRGDWTDGPSAAQEQTETYDELVMCVLADDAVRLLGKTSTWRERFVLRGAKFFDDITITHSDSDYFSNIYETHFKSDLAAEPRSKVQEDALKFAKGEIEENEDGEKSGYRPMYYTHSYKEDPKKIEMSFDVTNYQHQFRLKSDADNADDDSKDPGRAPVPYENHVFQSIFLDKQNSNLWTMNQIDPSKVIESKWWHQLGHRWQHYVRVVPGMMFLNGKNKTWFAGSWTLVNMHELACVSGIAAAWRLGAEYEVFDDFAETFFSNYLLLSHGVRYKRGKNKTT
;
A
#
# COMPACT_ATOMS: atom_id res chain seq x y z
N MET A 1 14.29 30.30 78.37
CA MET A 1 13.64 30.40 79.69
C MET A 1 12.32 29.64 79.62
N ALA A 2 11.71 29.33 80.76
CA ALA A 2 10.31 28.86 80.83
C ALA A 2 9.34 30.05 80.62
N ASP A 3 8.00 29.92 80.59
CA ASP A 3 7.12 28.81 81.01
C ASP A 3 5.76 28.80 80.24
N ALA A 4 4.86 27.84 80.55
CA ALA A 4 3.47 27.72 80.02
C ALA A 4 2.43 28.50 80.91
N PRO A 5 1.08 28.26 81.02
CA PRO A 5 0.13 27.16 80.62
C PRO A 5 -0.99 27.60 79.60
N SER A 6 -1.91 26.80 79.00
CA SER A 6 -2.81 25.66 79.39
C SER A 6 -4.09 26.08 80.17
N PRO A 7 -5.23 25.31 80.27
CA PRO A 7 -5.63 23.97 79.73
C PRO A 7 -7.12 23.98 79.17
N PRO A 8 -8.06 22.98 79.32
CA PRO A 8 -8.04 21.51 79.49
C PRO A 8 -9.03 20.66 78.60
N GLN A 9 -8.73 19.35 78.41
CA GLN A 9 -9.65 18.17 78.22
C GLN A 9 -10.66 18.14 77.03
N THR A 10 -11.06 17.01 76.42
CA THR A 10 -11.13 15.54 76.71
C THR A 10 -10.77 14.70 75.45
N SER A 11 -10.64 13.35 75.39
CA SER A 11 -10.40 12.27 76.37
C SER A 11 -10.07 10.90 75.69
N THR A 12 -8.96 10.26 76.11
CA THR A 12 -8.68 8.78 76.20
C THR A 12 -8.70 7.84 74.95
N PRO A 13 -7.99 6.67 74.98
CA PRO A 13 -7.17 6.25 73.81
C PRO A 13 -7.21 4.75 73.43
N SER A 14 -6.37 4.34 72.46
CA SER A 14 -5.78 2.99 72.38
C SER A 14 -4.43 3.00 71.64
N LEU A 15 -3.51 2.12 72.03
CA LEU A 15 -2.15 1.99 71.49
C LEU A 15 -1.83 0.52 71.19
N VAL A 16 -1.27 0.24 70.01
CA VAL A 16 -0.69 -1.07 69.65
C VAL A 16 0.62 -0.81 68.86
N PRO A 17 1.76 -1.49 69.16
CA PRO A 17 3.07 -1.11 68.64
C PRO A 17 3.56 -1.94 67.44
N MET A 18 4.58 -1.43 66.74
CA MET A 18 5.42 -2.21 65.81
C MET A 18 6.51 -2.99 66.56
N LYS A 19 6.72 -4.28 66.25
CA LYS A 19 7.94 -5.04 66.59
C LYS A 19 8.16 -6.24 65.64
N ARG A 20 9.33 -6.88 65.74
CA ARG A 20 9.92 -7.84 64.76
C ARG A 20 9.69 -9.32 65.06
N THR A 21 9.74 -10.13 64.00
CA THR A 21 10.38 -11.46 63.81
C THR A 21 10.86 -11.49 62.33
N ILE A 22 11.95 -12.11 61.85
CA ILE A 22 13.02 -12.97 62.40
C ILE A 22 12.60 -14.41 62.74
N GLU A 23 13.10 -15.36 61.92
CA GLU A 23 13.30 -16.83 62.08
C GLU A 23 12.95 -17.56 60.75
N ASP A 24 13.41 -18.79 60.48
CA ASP A 24 14.79 -19.31 60.34
C ASP A 24 14.70 -20.73 59.71
N ASP A 25 15.82 -21.45 59.59
CA ASP A 25 15.93 -22.69 58.81
C ASP A 25 15.52 -24.01 59.52
N HIS A 26 15.26 -25.05 58.70
CA HIS A 26 15.42 -26.50 59.00
C HIS A 26 14.67 -27.13 60.22
N ALA A 27 13.65 -27.98 59.99
CA ALA A 27 13.76 -29.47 59.91
C ALA A 27 13.02 -30.16 61.11
N PRO A 28 12.83 -31.50 61.19
CA PRO A 28 13.22 -32.59 60.28
C PRO A 28 12.06 -33.54 59.88
N ASN A 29 12.41 -34.67 59.25
CA ASN A 29 11.55 -35.82 58.94
C ASN A 29 11.64 -36.89 60.05
N VAL A 30 10.50 -37.40 60.58
CA VAL A 30 10.31 -38.77 61.16
C VAL A 30 8.86 -39.01 61.68
N SER A 31 8.39 -40.26 61.64
CA SER A 31 7.09 -40.78 62.14
C SER A 31 6.98 -40.87 63.68
N SER A 32 5.83 -40.99 64.37
CA SER A 32 4.81 -42.08 64.38
C SER A 32 3.96 -41.93 65.68
N PRO A 33 3.14 -42.89 66.17
CA PRO A 33 2.19 -43.82 65.54
C PRO A 33 0.78 -43.78 66.18
N LEU A 34 -0.26 -44.28 65.49
CA LEU A 34 -1.45 -44.91 66.11
C LEU A 34 -2.16 -45.81 65.09
N ASN A 35 -2.35 -47.08 65.43
CA ASN A 35 -2.85 -48.17 64.56
C ASN A 35 -4.14 -48.77 65.19
N PRO A 36 -5.03 -49.47 64.45
CA PRO A 36 -4.76 -50.88 64.08
C PRO A 36 -5.30 -51.39 62.72
N ASP A 37 -4.47 -52.21 62.05
CA ASP A 37 -4.78 -53.39 61.19
C ASP A 37 -5.70 -53.26 59.94
N ALA A 38 -5.58 -54.10 58.89
CA ALA A 38 -4.93 -55.42 58.77
C ALA A 38 -4.20 -55.69 57.40
N LYS A 39 -3.65 -56.91 57.26
CA LYS A 39 -2.90 -57.49 56.10
C LYS A 39 -3.78 -58.57 55.36
N PRO A 40 -3.39 -59.28 54.27
CA PRO A 40 -2.08 -59.42 53.59
C PRO A 40 -2.06 -59.41 52.01
N ARG A 41 -0.88 -59.74 51.43
CA ARG A 41 -0.48 -59.94 50.00
C ARG A 41 -0.89 -61.33 49.42
N PRO A 42 -0.64 -61.75 48.13
CA PRO A 42 0.32 -61.30 47.07
C PRO A 42 -0.33 -61.16 45.64
N SER A 43 0.25 -61.37 44.42
CA SER A 43 1.56 -61.86 43.88
C SER A 43 1.80 -61.54 42.37
N ALA A 44 3.09 -61.36 41.99
CA ALA A 44 3.78 -61.80 40.75
C ALA A 44 3.57 -61.15 39.33
N THR A 45 4.60 -61.35 38.49
CA THR A 45 4.84 -61.00 37.06
C THR A 45 4.92 -62.30 36.20
N PRO A 46 5.11 -62.34 34.83
CA PRO A 46 5.65 -61.34 33.88
C PRO A 46 5.00 -61.25 32.45
N LYS A 47 5.71 -60.56 31.52
CA LYS A 47 5.49 -60.36 30.06
C LYS A 47 5.58 -61.69 29.23
N PRO A 48 5.05 -61.82 27.98
CA PRO A 48 5.49 -61.03 26.78
C PRO A 48 4.56 -60.86 25.53
N ALA A 49 5.10 -60.14 24.52
CA ALA A 49 4.95 -60.29 23.05
C ALA A 49 3.82 -59.58 22.20
N ILE A 50 4.27 -58.62 21.36
CA ILE A 50 4.07 -58.49 19.88
C ILE A 50 2.66 -58.18 19.26
N VAL A 51 2.55 -56.96 18.67
CA VAL A 51 1.98 -56.55 17.33
C VAL A 51 0.69 -57.29 16.83
N ARG A 52 -0.46 -56.65 16.52
CA ARG A 52 -0.71 -55.63 15.47
C ARG A 52 -2.05 -54.84 15.62
N GLU A 53 -2.41 -54.10 14.59
CA GLU A 53 -3.44 -53.06 14.36
C GLU A 53 -4.96 -53.40 14.48
N GLN A 54 -5.72 -52.31 14.68
CA GLN A 54 -7.07 -51.96 14.14
C GLN A 54 -8.38 -52.61 14.67
N ARG A 55 -9.35 -51.70 14.99
CA ARG A 55 -10.82 -51.70 14.73
C ARG A 55 -11.60 -53.04 14.78
N GLU A 56 -12.75 -53.18 15.46
CA GLU A 56 -13.90 -52.27 15.62
C GLU A 56 -14.79 -52.62 16.87
N ARG A 57 -15.72 -51.72 17.25
CA ARG A 57 -17.15 -51.95 17.67
C ARG A 57 -17.54 -52.98 18.77
N LYS A 58 -18.64 -52.83 19.54
CA LYS A 58 -19.52 -51.70 19.95
C LYS A 58 -20.58 -52.22 20.96
N ASP A 59 -21.08 -51.37 21.87
CA ASP A 59 -22.32 -51.55 22.69
C ASP A 59 -22.41 -52.80 23.61
N SER A 60 -23.27 -52.90 24.64
CA SER A 60 -24.19 -51.99 25.35
C SER A 60 -24.29 -52.47 26.83
N ALA A 61 -24.22 -51.65 27.87
CA ALA A 61 -25.11 -50.56 28.30
C ALA A 61 -26.45 -51.04 28.93
N LYS A 62 -26.59 -50.87 30.26
CA LYS A 62 -27.80 -50.85 31.12
C LYS A 62 -27.36 -50.58 32.58
N LYS A 63 -28.09 -49.89 33.46
CA LYS A 63 -29.34 -49.12 33.31
C LYS A 63 -29.54 -48.15 34.49
N ARG A 64 -29.86 -46.88 34.22
CA ARG A 64 -30.94 -46.17 34.96
C ARG A 64 -31.50 -44.99 34.16
N GLU A 65 -32.74 -45.15 33.69
CA GLU A 65 -33.64 -44.06 33.29
C GLU A 65 -34.03 -43.26 34.56
N SER A 66 -34.55 -42.03 34.52
CA SER A 66 -35.64 -41.49 33.70
C SER A 66 -35.62 -39.94 33.74
N THR A 67 -36.19 -39.15 32.83
CA THR A 67 -37.01 -39.30 31.60
C THR A 67 -36.80 -37.97 30.84
N ALA A 68 -36.57 -37.82 29.53
CA ALA A 68 -37.23 -38.34 28.33
C ALA A 68 -38.76 -38.05 28.27
N ALA A 69 -39.34 -37.44 27.23
CA ALA A 69 -38.77 -36.73 26.07
C ALA A 69 -39.88 -35.94 25.33
N VAL A 70 -39.49 -34.92 24.55
CA VAL A 70 -40.15 -34.55 23.28
C VAL A 70 -39.04 -34.32 22.25
N ARG A 71 -39.29 -34.59 20.97
CA ARG A 71 -38.30 -34.58 19.89
C ARG A 71 -38.49 -33.44 18.89
N ASP A 72 -37.41 -33.23 18.14
CA ASP A 72 -37.35 -32.83 16.73
C ASP A 72 -37.31 -31.34 16.35
N VAL A 73 -36.84 -31.15 15.10
CA VAL A 73 -36.43 -29.90 14.44
C VAL A 73 -35.12 -29.30 14.97
N THR A 74 -34.10 -29.28 14.11
CA THR A 74 -32.81 -28.60 14.34
C THR A 74 -32.79 -27.24 13.65
N PRO A 75 -32.71 -26.12 14.39
CA PRO A 75 -32.33 -24.81 13.84
C PRO A 75 -30.95 -24.33 14.36
N ASP A 76 -30.28 -23.47 13.58
CA ASP A 76 -29.09 -22.75 14.02
C ASP A 76 -29.32 -21.88 15.25
N LYS A 77 -28.29 -21.75 16.12
CA LYS A 77 -27.86 -20.44 16.67
C LYS A 77 -26.52 -20.42 17.42
N ALA A 78 -25.61 -19.62 16.87
CA ALA A 78 -24.77 -18.65 17.58
C ALA A 78 -24.07 -19.05 18.90
N GLY A 79 -22.82 -19.53 18.78
CA GLY A 79 -21.83 -19.41 19.86
C GLY A 79 -21.48 -17.94 20.13
N LYS A 80 -21.58 -17.49 21.39
CA LYS A 80 -21.42 -16.08 21.78
C LYS A 80 -19.96 -15.61 21.68
N LYS A 81 -19.62 -14.80 20.67
CA LYS A 81 -18.43 -13.92 20.74
C LYS A 81 -18.69 -12.77 21.73
N ALA A 82 -17.61 -12.27 22.34
CA ALA A 82 -17.69 -11.17 23.31
C ALA A 82 -18.21 -9.86 22.67
N LYS A 83 -18.91 -9.04 23.47
CA LYS A 83 -19.41 -7.72 23.05
C LYS A 83 -18.27 -6.69 22.98
N ASN A 84 -17.50 -6.71 21.90
CA ASN A 84 -16.81 -5.49 21.48
C ASN A 84 -17.86 -4.54 20.89
N VAL A 85 -18.04 -3.36 21.48
CA VAL A 85 -18.97 -2.34 20.98
C VAL A 85 -18.42 -1.81 19.66
N ALA A 86 -19.21 -1.93 18.59
CA ALA A 86 -18.87 -1.37 17.30
C ALA A 86 -18.96 0.16 17.35
N ALA A 87 -17.81 0.82 17.47
CA ALA A 87 -17.70 2.23 17.10
C ALA A 87 -17.87 2.39 15.58
N GLY A 88 -18.26 3.59 15.15
CA GLY A 88 -18.41 3.93 13.73
C GLY A 88 -17.08 3.97 12.96
N PRO A 89 -17.09 4.36 11.67
CA PRO A 89 -15.87 4.46 10.86
C PRO A 89 -14.87 5.40 11.54
N SER A 90 -13.74 4.86 11.99
CA SER A 90 -12.80 5.57 12.84
C SER A 90 -12.15 6.74 12.12
N VAL A 91 -12.31 7.94 12.68
CA VAL A 91 -11.38 9.06 12.48
C VAL A 91 -9.99 8.59 12.90
N ALA A 92 -8.93 9.10 12.26
CA ALA A 92 -7.57 8.86 12.74
C ALA A 92 -7.46 9.35 14.20
N PRO A 93 -6.84 8.58 15.12
CA PRO A 93 -6.79 8.97 16.52
C PRO A 93 -5.86 10.19 16.74
N SER A 94 -6.44 11.38 16.78
CA SER A 94 -5.75 12.61 17.23
C SER A 94 -5.24 12.48 18.68
N PRO A 95 -4.16 13.18 19.09
CA PRO A 95 -3.74 13.28 20.48
C PRO A 95 -4.84 13.85 21.39
N ILE A 96 -4.93 13.38 22.63
CA ILE A 96 -5.86 13.91 23.64
C ILE A 96 -5.28 15.20 24.23
N ARG A 97 -6.04 16.30 24.14
CA ARG A 97 -5.71 17.52 24.89
C ARG A 97 -6.33 17.52 26.27
N TYR A 98 -5.48 17.68 27.29
CA TYR A 98 -5.90 17.84 28.67
C TYR A 98 -6.05 19.33 29.01
N ASN A 99 -7.09 19.69 29.77
CA ASN A 99 -7.32 21.07 30.20
C ASN A 99 -6.45 21.41 31.43
N HIS A 100 -5.22 21.86 31.18
CA HIS A 100 -4.37 22.51 32.18
C HIS A 100 -4.70 24.01 32.30
N THR A 101 -4.46 24.61 33.46
CA THR A 101 -4.46 26.06 33.64
C THR A 101 -3.40 26.72 32.75
N LEU A 102 -3.76 27.78 32.03
CA LEU A 102 -2.78 28.57 31.28
C LEU A 102 -1.73 29.17 32.25
N PRO A 103 -0.45 29.31 31.83
CA PRO A 103 0.57 29.97 32.63
C PRO A 103 0.11 31.39 33.02
N ARG A 104 -0.17 31.61 34.32
CA ARG A 104 -0.62 32.92 34.84
C ARG A 104 0.49 33.97 34.86
N GLU A 105 1.73 33.50 34.99
CA GLU A 105 2.96 34.30 35.03
C GLU A 105 3.85 33.81 33.87
N ALA A 106 4.21 34.73 32.97
CA ALA A 106 4.68 34.37 31.63
C ALA A 106 6.14 33.87 31.62
N PHE A 107 6.37 32.71 31.01
CA PHE A 107 7.70 32.16 30.64
C PHE A 107 8.72 31.94 31.79
N GLN A 108 8.27 32.04 33.04
CA GLN A 108 9.16 31.98 34.21
C GLN A 108 9.70 30.58 34.52
N TYR A 109 9.02 29.51 34.06
CA TYR A 109 9.49 28.11 34.14
C TYR A 109 10.49 27.75 33.03
N SER A 110 11.44 28.64 32.72
CA SER A 110 12.45 28.42 31.68
C SER A 110 13.75 27.85 32.27
N ASN A 111 14.20 26.73 31.70
CA ASN A 111 15.57 26.20 31.78
C ASN A 111 16.20 26.19 33.19
N LYS A 112 15.47 25.71 34.21
CA LYS A 112 16.06 25.41 35.51
C LYS A 112 16.97 24.18 35.36
N ASP A 113 18.27 24.39 35.51
CA ASP A 113 19.24 23.30 35.44
C ASP A 113 19.09 22.30 36.60
N LEU A 114 19.31 21.03 36.30
CA LEU A 114 19.20 19.91 37.23
C LEU A 114 20.18 20.07 38.40
N LEU A 115 19.67 20.00 39.63
CA LEU A 115 20.48 20.04 40.84
C LEU A 115 21.04 18.64 41.14
N TRP A 116 22.32 18.59 41.43
CA TRP A 116 23.08 17.38 41.67
C TRP A 116 23.42 17.25 43.15
N ALA A 117 23.06 16.11 43.75
CA ALA A 117 23.50 15.74 45.09
C ALA A 117 24.80 14.90 44.99
N PRO A 118 25.86 15.27 45.72
CA PRO A 118 26.94 14.36 46.07
C PRO A 118 26.41 13.09 46.76
N HIS A 119 27.23 12.04 46.74
CA HIS A 119 26.99 10.88 47.60
C HIS A 119 27.48 11.20 49.02
N GLU A 120 26.65 10.94 50.03
CA GLU A 120 26.98 11.14 51.45
C GLU A 120 27.11 9.78 52.16
N PRO A 121 28.06 9.61 53.10
CA PRO A 121 29.01 10.61 53.60
C PRO A 121 30.24 10.82 52.71
N GLU A 122 30.59 9.85 51.85
CA GLU A 122 31.80 9.86 51.02
C GLU A 122 31.43 9.98 49.52
N PRO A 123 31.97 10.95 48.76
CA PRO A 123 31.70 11.08 47.32
C PRO A 123 32.21 9.87 46.51
N ILE A 124 31.41 9.43 45.53
CA ILE A 124 31.82 8.34 44.63
C ILE A 124 32.58 8.92 43.44
N CYS A 125 33.90 8.71 43.37
CA CYS A 125 34.73 9.17 42.27
C CYS A 125 35.24 8.03 41.37
N THR A 126 35.47 8.35 40.09
CA THR A 126 36.38 7.58 39.23
C THR A 126 37.83 7.76 39.67
N ASP A 127 38.72 6.91 39.19
CA ASP A 127 40.16 6.98 39.54
C ASP A 127 40.84 8.21 38.89
N ASP A 128 40.26 8.74 37.80
CA ASP A 128 40.60 10.04 37.20
C ASP A 128 40.08 11.26 38.01
N GLY A 129 39.38 11.03 39.12
CA GLY A 129 38.86 12.09 40.01
C GLY A 129 37.51 12.70 39.60
N VAL A 130 36.75 12.08 38.69
CA VAL A 130 35.41 12.56 38.30
C VAL A 130 34.37 12.09 39.32
N GLU A 131 33.73 13.06 39.99
CA GLU A 131 32.71 12.82 41.01
C GLU A 131 31.35 12.46 40.37
N LEU A 132 30.77 11.32 40.76
CA LEU A 132 29.50 10.81 40.26
C LEU A 132 28.36 11.16 41.24
N LYS A 133 27.38 11.91 40.74
CA LYS A 133 26.33 12.57 41.52
C LYS A 133 24.94 12.05 41.17
N ARG A 134 24.02 12.12 42.13
CA ARG A 134 22.62 11.73 41.93
C ARG A 134 21.76 12.94 41.56
N PRO A 135 20.84 12.84 40.58
CA PRO A 135 19.78 13.83 40.36
C PRO A 135 18.99 14.08 41.66
N PHE A 136 18.91 15.33 42.13
CA PHE A 136 18.24 15.69 43.38
C PHE A 136 16.81 16.20 43.16
N ASP A 137 16.63 17.07 42.18
CA ASP A 137 15.34 17.69 41.83
C ASP A 137 14.78 17.27 40.47
N GLY A 138 15.48 16.38 39.76
CA GLY A 138 14.95 15.65 38.61
C GLY A 138 13.73 14.80 38.98
N VAL A 139 12.97 14.42 37.94
CA VAL A 139 11.82 13.51 38.04
C VAL A 139 12.26 12.07 37.76
N GLU A 140 11.65 11.10 38.43
CA GLU A 140 11.88 9.67 38.24
C GLU A 140 10.69 9.04 37.51
N ASN A 141 10.93 8.17 36.52
CA ASN A 141 9.87 7.35 35.92
C ASN A 141 9.24 6.45 36.99
N LYS A 142 7.92 6.56 37.17
CA LYS A 142 7.14 5.77 38.13
C LYS A 142 6.50 4.60 37.41
N LYS A 143 6.14 3.54 38.16
CA LYS A 143 5.61 2.27 37.61
C LYS A 143 4.41 2.37 36.65
N MET A 144 3.72 3.51 36.57
CA MET A 144 2.62 3.74 35.61
C MET A 144 2.82 4.99 34.74
N TYR A 145 3.83 5.83 35.03
CA TYR A 145 3.99 7.16 34.44
C TYR A 145 5.44 7.41 34.03
N ARG A 146 5.63 7.67 32.74
CA ARG A 146 6.87 8.10 32.10
C ARG A 146 6.90 9.62 32.00
N TYR A 147 8.04 10.21 32.34
CA TYR A 147 8.27 11.65 32.25
C TYR A 147 9.33 11.97 31.18
N THR A 148 9.05 12.97 30.35
CA THR A 148 10.04 13.58 29.44
C THR A 148 10.09 15.08 29.66
N HIS A 149 11.27 15.70 29.58
CA HIS A 149 11.42 17.13 29.86
C HIS A 149 10.72 17.97 28.77
N CYS A 150 10.04 19.05 29.20
CA CYS A 150 9.32 19.94 28.31
C CYS A 150 9.50 21.40 28.74
N VAL A 151 9.34 22.33 27.80
CA VAL A 151 9.57 23.76 28.02
C VAL A 151 8.39 24.60 27.58
N ALA A 152 8.19 25.72 28.27
CA ALA A 152 7.22 26.73 27.89
C ALA A 152 7.72 27.51 26.66
N ASP A 153 7.11 27.31 25.49
CA ASP A 153 7.46 27.99 24.24
C ASP A 153 6.29 28.87 23.76
N PRO A 154 6.49 30.21 23.62
CA PRO A 154 5.44 31.13 23.18
C PRO A 154 4.79 30.76 21.83
N LYS A 155 5.48 30.00 20.96
CA LYS A 155 4.99 29.68 19.62
C LYS A 155 3.87 28.62 19.64
N PHE A 156 3.84 27.78 20.67
CA PHE A 156 3.06 26.55 20.77
C PHE A 156 1.69 26.76 21.47
N HIS A 157 0.93 27.76 21.01
CA HIS A 157 -0.29 28.24 21.67
C HIS A 157 -1.34 27.14 21.92
N HIS A 158 -1.54 26.23 20.96
CA HIS A 158 -2.67 25.30 20.93
C HIS A 158 -2.40 24.04 21.76
N SER A 159 -1.14 23.60 21.83
CA SER A 159 -0.59 22.66 22.83
C SER A 159 -0.39 23.28 24.22
N ARG A 160 -1.03 24.43 24.50
CA ARG A 160 -1.02 25.18 25.78
C ARG A 160 0.36 25.73 26.16
N TYR A 161 1.15 26.11 25.17
CA TYR A 161 2.51 26.66 25.24
C TYR A 161 3.61 25.65 25.62
N TYR A 162 3.41 24.34 25.42
CA TYR A 162 4.41 23.32 25.82
C TYR A 162 4.88 22.47 24.65
N ARG A 163 6.20 22.29 24.56
CA ARG A 163 6.86 21.35 23.64
C ARG A 163 8.00 20.59 24.32
N SER A 164 8.45 19.52 23.68
CA SER A 164 9.55 18.68 24.15
C SER A 164 10.88 19.45 24.14
N SER A 165 11.79 19.06 25.05
CA SER A 165 13.19 19.49 25.02
C SER A 165 14.03 18.47 25.77
N ASP A 166 15.24 18.17 25.29
CA ASP A 166 16.21 17.45 26.12
C ASP A 166 16.62 18.29 27.35
N GLU A 167 17.18 17.60 28.35
CA GLU A 167 17.80 18.16 29.56
C GLU A 167 19.32 18.33 29.33
N LYS A 168 19.96 19.29 30.01
CA LYS A 168 21.43 19.35 30.03
C LYS A 168 22.02 18.16 30.82
N PRO A 169 23.17 17.58 30.43
CA PRO A 169 23.97 17.89 29.23
C PRO A 169 23.26 17.44 27.94
N PHE A 170 23.22 18.30 26.93
CA PHE A 170 22.55 17.99 25.66
C PHE A 170 23.37 17.00 24.83
N GLY A 171 22.76 15.88 24.42
CA GLY A 171 23.44 14.87 23.61
C GLY A 171 23.02 13.44 23.93
N PRO A 172 23.57 12.44 23.22
CA PRO A 172 23.36 11.04 23.56
C PRO A 172 24.06 10.69 24.88
N ARG A 173 23.30 10.35 25.92
CA ARG A 173 23.80 10.07 27.28
C ARG A 173 22.89 9.07 28.03
N MET A 174 23.25 8.75 29.27
CA MET A 174 22.32 8.08 30.17
C MET A 174 21.14 9.01 30.52
N SER A 175 19.91 8.48 30.52
CA SER A 175 18.72 9.24 30.88
C SER A 175 18.58 9.31 32.39
N PHE A 176 18.39 10.51 32.93
CA PHE A 176 18.28 10.72 34.37
C PHE A 176 16.89 10.32 34.90
N ALA A 177 15.83 10.49 34.09
CA ALA A 177 14.48 10.06 34.42
C ALA A 177 14.22 8.55 34.18
N ASP A 178 14.93 7.93 33.21
CA ASP A 178 14.76 6.51 32.84
C ASP A 178 15.86 5.59 33.39
N SER A 179 16.27 5.88 34.63
CA SER A 179 17.20 5.08 35.43
C SER A 179 16.69 4.92 36.86
N ASP A 180 17.12 3.87 37.56
CA ASP A 180 16.77 3.73 38.99
C ASP A 180 17.37 4.89 39.81
N LYS A 181 16.59 5.40 40.77
CA LYS A 181 16.92 6.54 41.63
C LYS A 181 18.25 6.44 42.40
N TRP A 182 18.84 5.26 42.55
CA TRP A 182 20.14 5.08 43.19
C TRP A 182 21.33 5.19 42.22
N PHE A 183 21.08 5.44 40.93
CA PHE A 183 22.15 5.78 39.98
C PHE A 183 22.80 7.12 40.31
N HIS A 184 24.11 7.13 40.10
CA HIS A 184 24.95 8.32 40.14
C HIS A 184 25.63 8.48 38.77
N PHE A 185 25.73 9.71 38.29
CA PHE A 185 26.24 10.08 36.96
C PHE A 185 27.27 11.21 37.05
N ASP A 186 28.16 11.30 36.08
CA ASP A 186 28.92 12.54 35.86
C ASP A 186 27.98 13.68 35.44
N SER A 187 27.98 14.77 36.20
CA SER A 187 27.13 15.95 35.95
C SER A 187 27.49 16.74 34.68
N SER A 188 28.68 16.53 34.11
CA SER A 188 29.17 17.29 32.95
C SER A 188 28.82 16.66 31.59
N THR A 189 28.77 15.32 31.50
CA THR A 189 28.45 14.60 30.25
C THR A 189 27.28 13.61 30.37
N GLY A 190 26.98 13.09 31.57
CA GLY A 190 26.02 12.00 31.75
C GLY A 190 26.44 10.65 31.12
N THR A 191 27.73 10.49 30.77
CA THR A 191 28.27 9.26 30.13
C THR A 191 28.85 8.24 31.12
N LEU A 192 29.33 8.70 32.28
CA LEU A 192 29.71 7.82 33.40
C LEU A 192 28.47 7.50 34.24
N CYS A 193 28.32 6.24 34.65
CA CYS A 193 27.23 5.80 35.52
C CYS A 193 27.67 4.70 36.51
N THR A 194 27.09 4.71 37.71
CA THR A 194 27.35 3.72 38.77
C THR A 194 26.16 3.57 39.72
N ASN A 195 26.18 2.50 40.53
CA ASN A 195 25.26 2.23 41.63
C ASN A 195 25.99 1.50 42.78
N GLU A 196 25.72 1.94 44.01
CA GLU A 196 26.37 1.43 45.22
C GLU A 196 25.82 0.06 45.67
N LYS A 197 24.51 -0.20 45.56
CA LYS A 197 23.86 -1.35 46.23
C LYS A 197 22.89 -2.14 45.35
N GLY A 198 23.02 -3.47 45.36
CA GLY A 198 22.21 -4.38 44.56
C GLY A 198 22.44 -4.22 43.05
N TRP A 199 21.68 -4.93 42.22
CA TRP A 199 21.66 -4.68 40.78
C TRP A 199 20.64 -3.59 40.47
N ARG A 200 21.07 -2.54 39.77
CA ARG A 200 20.20 -1.48 39.24
C ARG A 200 20.52 -1.26 37.77
N MET A 201 19.51 -0.92 36.97
CA MET A 201 19.64 -0.58 35.56
C MET A 201 19.30 0.89 35.28
N GLY A 202 20.02 1.47 34.30
CA GLY A 202 19.71 2.74 33.68
C GLY A 202 19.64 2.59 32.16
N ARG A 203 18.76 3.35 31.51
CA ARG A 203 18.62 3.40 30.04
C ARG A 203 19.16 4.73 29.49
N ALA A 204 19.69 4.70 28.27
CA ALA A 204 20.10 5.92 27.56
C ALA A 204 18.90 6.75 27.08
N ASN A 205 19.11 8.01 26.75
CA ASN A 205 18.09 8.86 26.12
C ASN A 205 17.87 8.56 24.62
N VAL A 206 18.31 7.41 24.11
CA VAL A 206 18.33 7.04 22.68
C VAL A 206 17.57 5.73 22.43
N CYS A 207 16.55 5.74 21.57
CA CYS A 207 15.69 4.59 21.26
C CYS A 207 15.94 4.02 19.85
N ALA A 208 16.43 2.79 19.74
CA ALA A 208 16.57 2.07 18.47
C ALA A 208 15.24 1.43 18.04
N ARG A 209 14.76 1.76 16.83
CA ARG A 209 13.45 1.34 16.30
C ARG A 209 13.50 0.50 15.02
N GLU A 210 14.37 0.85 14.07
CA GLU A 210 14.66 0.06 12.85
C GLU A 210 16.10 0.32 12.37
N GLY A 211 16.67 -0.57 11.54
CA GLY A 211 18.03 -0.41 11.01
C GLY A 211 19.11 -1.01 11.91
N SER A 212 20.36 -0.52 11.81
CA SER A 212 21.49 -1.03 12.62
C SER A 212 22.27 0.07 13.33
N PHE A 213 22.38 -0.04 14.66
CA PHE A 213 23.01 0.96 15.52
C PHE A 213 24.08 0.35 16.42
N TYR A 214 25.14 1.13 16.67
CA TYR A 214 26.29 0.75 17.49
C TYR A 214 26.58 1.77 18.59
N TYR A 215 26.94 1.29 19.77
CA TYR A 215 27.53 2.08 20.84
C TYR A 215 28.59 1.25 21.60
N GLU A 216 29.43 1.93 22.36
CA GLU A 216 30.49 1.33 23.17
C GLU A 216 30.26 1.53 24.66
N VAL A 217 30.79 0.60 25.45
CA VAL A 217 30.82 0.64 26.91
C VAL A 217 32.24 0.31 27.37
N LYS A 218 32.88 1.23 28.08
CA LYS A 218 34.14 0.98 28.77
C LYS A 218 33.86 0.57 30.20
N VAL A 219 34.44 -0.54 30.63
CA VAL A 219 34.45 -0.93 32.05
C VAL A 219 35.47 -0.05 32.76
N VAL A 220 35.01 0.87 33.60
CA VAL A 220 35.88 1.77 34.38
C VAL A 220 36.24 1.12 35.70
N ARG A 221 35.26 0.51 36.38
CA ARG A 221 35.47 -0.27 37.60
C ARG A 221 34.59 -1.52 37.59
N GLY A 222 35.19 -2.71 37.74
CA GLY A 222 34.48 -3.99 37.79
C GLY A 222 34.98 -5.07 36.84
N GLY A 223 34.37 -6.25 36.94
CA GLY A 223 34.82 -7.48 36.28
C GLY A 223 35.49 -8.44 37.27
N ALA A 224 36.53 -9.15 36.83
CA ALA A 224 37.32 -10.01 37.71
C ALA A 224 38.53 -9.25 38.26
N ALA A 225 38.53 -8.96 39.57
CA ALA A 225 39.65 -8.32 40.25
C ALA A 225 40.93 -9.18 40.13
N PRO A 226 42.09 -8.63 39.73
CA PRO A 226 43.29 -9.42 39.41
C PRO A 226 43.81 -10.33 40.54
N ASP A 227 43.75 -9.86 41.79
CA ASP A 227 44.43 -10.48 42.94
C ASP A 227 43.49 -11.07 44.02
N MET A 228 42.19 -11.19 43.76
CA MET A 228 41.24 -11.83 44.70
C MET A 228 41.06 -13.31 44.37
N PRO A 229 41.24 -14.24 45.34
CA PRO A 229 41.08 -15.67 45.09
C PRO A 229 39.63 -16.01 44.73
N ALA A 230 39.46 -16.91 43.77
CA ALA A 230 38.19 -17.18 43.08
C ALA A 230 37.11 -17.94 43.89
N ASP A 231 37.16 -17.91 45.22
CA ASP A 231 36.16 -18.54 46.09
C ASP A 231 35.87 -17.68 47.34
N SER A 232 35.00 -16.69 47.16
CA SER A 232 34.37 -15.91 48.24
C SER A 232 32.90 -16.32 48.45
N SER A 233 32.53 -17.52 47.99
CA SER A 233 31.16 -18.08 48.05
C SER A 233 30.77 -18.61 49.43
N SER A 234 31.61 -18.45 50.46
CA SER A 234 31.42 -19.03 51.80
C SER A 234 30.72 -18.07 52.77
N HIS A 235 29.38 -18.06 52.76
CA HIS A 235 28.60 -17.54 53.90
C HIS A 235 28.65 -18.55 55.06
N ASN A 236 29.73 -18.52 55.84
CA ASN A 236 29.79 -19.18 57.15
C ASN A 236 29.52 -18.14 58.24
N GLY A 237 28.49 -18.35 59.05
CA GLY A 237 28.00 -17.33 59.98
C GLY A 237 28.84 -17.19 61.25
N ASN A 238 29.75 -16.21 61.29
CA ASN A 238 30.07 -15.47 62.52
C ASN A 238 30.86 -14.17 62.28
N GLY A 239 30.66 -13.18 63.15
CA GLY A 239 31.65 -12.15 63.50
C GLY A 239 32.27 -11.26 62.40
N THR A 240 31.63 -10.11 62.14
CA THR A 240 32.35 -8.80 62.02
C THR A 240 33.60 -8.72 61.12
N THR A 241 33.48 -9.00 59.82
CA THR A 241 34.21 -8.25 58.76
C THR A 241 33.50 -8.44 57.41
N SER A 242 32.66 -7.47 57.03
CA SER A 242 31.98 -7.50 55.73
C SER A 242 32.93 -7.04 54.63
N ILE A 243 33.58 -8.00 53.97
CA ILE A 243 34.25 -7.75 52.69
C ILE A 243 33.18 -7.23 51.71
N PRO A 244 33.36 -6.05 51.09
CA PRO A 244 32.40 -5.54 50.11
C PRO A 244 32.23 -6.54 48.94
N PRO A 245 31.01 -6.73 48.40
CA PRO A 245 30.84 -7.52 47.19
C PRO A 245 31.65 -6.88 46.05
N ASN A 246 32.23 -7.70 45.16
CA ASN A 246 33.00 -7.19 44.04
C ASN A 246 32.15 -6.25 43.14
N PRO A 247 32.73 -5.15 42.63
CA PRO A 247 32.06 -4.27 41.69
C PRO A 247 31.76 -5.01 40.38
N HIS A 248 30.51 -4.95 39.93
CA HIS A 248 30.08 -5.64 38.71
C HIS A 248 29.27 -4.75 37.78
N VAL A 249 29.44 -5.00 36.48
CA VAL A 249 28.78 -4.26 35.39
C VAL A 249 28.11 -5.24 34.43
N ARG A 250 26.94 -4.87 33.92
CA ARG A 250 26.29 -5.50 32.76
C ARG A 250 25.88 -4.45 31.75
N MET A 251 25.84 -4.85 30.50
CA MET A 251 25.63 -3.96 29.36
C MET A 251 24.82 -4.66 28.27
N GLY A 252 23.97 -3.93 27.56
CA GLY A 252 23.12 -4.51 26.52
C GLY A 252 21.95 -3.63 26.12
N TRP A 253 20.88 -4.25 25.62
CA TRP A 253 19.70 -3.54 25.11
C TRP A 253 18.46 -3.91 25.91
N ALA A 254 17.67 -2.92 26.33
CA ALA A 254 16.43 -3.12 27.08
C ALA A 254 15.28 -2.29 26.50
N ARG A 255 14.06 -2.85 26.51
CA ARG A 255 12.83 -2.08 26.28
C ARG A 255 12.42 -1.34 27.57
N ARG A 256 11.33 -0.57 27.51
CA ARG A 256 10.81 0.17 28.67
C ARG A 256 10.17 -0.70 29.74
N GLU A 257 9.51 -1.79 29.33
CA GLU A 257 8.86 -2.74 30.25
C GLU A 257 9.86 -3.45 31.18
N ALA A 258 11.16 -3.45 30.81
CA ALA A 258 12.21 -4.05 31.61
C ALA A 258 12.39 -3.27 32.94
N PRO A 259 12.36 -3.95 34.10
CA PRO A 259 12.40 -3.31 35.42
C PRO A 259 13.78 -2.73 35.75
N LEU A 260 13.82 -1.46 36.16
CA LEU A 260 15.05 -0.73 36.51
C LEU A 260 15.69 -1.21 37.83
N ASP A 261 14.95 -1.91 38.68
CA ASP A 261 15.42 -2.58 39.90
C ASP A 261 16.00 -4.00 39.66
N ALA A 262 16.23 -4.35 38.40
CA ALA A 262 16.87 -5.60 37.98
C ALA A 262 17.99 -5.33 36.93
N PRO A 263 18.93 -6.27 36.71
CA PRO A 263 19.97 -6.11 35.70
C PRO A 263 19.46 -6.36 34.27
N VAL A 264 20.09 -5.70 33.28
CA VAL A 264 19.88 -5.99 31.85
C VAL A 264 20.12 -7.49 31.56
N GLY A 265 19.17 -8.11 30.85
CA GLY A 265 19.12 -9.56 30.60
C GLY A 265 18.37 -10.37 31.67
N PHE A 266 17.78 -9.74 32.69
CA PHE A 266 17.03 -10.43 33.75
C PHE A 266 15.77 -11.14 33.24
N ASP A 267 15.08 -10.56 32.27
CA ASP A 267 13.71 -10.89 31.85
C ASP A 267 13.59 -11.14 30.33
N GLY A 268 12.36 -11.14 29.80
CA GLY A 268 12.07 -11.25 28.37
C GLY A 268 12.15 -9.92 27.58
N TYR A 269 12.25 -8.78 28.26
CA TYR A 269 12.28 -7.45 27.64
C TYR A 269 13.69 -6.88 27.44
N SER A 270 14.71 -7.56 27.99
CA SER A 270 16.10 -7.13 27.96
C SER A 270 17.07 -8.24 27.54
N TYR A 271 18.21 -7.82 26.97
CA TYR A 271 19.28 -8.65 26.44
C TYR A 271 20.61 -8.09 26.94
N GLY A 272 21.26 -8.78 27.87
CA GLY A 272 22.48 -8.32 28.53
C GLY A 272 23.71 -9.14 28.17
N LEU A 273 24.87 -8.64 28.59
CA LEU A 273 26.17 -9.31 28.61
C LEU A 273 26.75 -9.16 30.02
N THR A 274 27.34 -10.23 30.57
CA THR A 274 28.06 -10.17 31.85
C THR A 274 29.51 -9.73 31.67
N ASP A 275 30.04 -9.10 32.71
CA ASP A 275 31.46 -8.80 32.86
C ASP A 275 32.31 -10.06 33.12
N ILE A 276 31.86 -10.93 34.02
CA ILE A 276 32.44 -12.26 34.22
C ILE A 276 32.11 -13.15 33.00
N ARG A 277 33.11 -13.79 32.40
CA ARG A 277 33.04 -14.74 31.26
C ARG A 277 32.36 -14.25 29.96
N MET A 278 31.98 -12.97 29.84
CA MET A 278 31.26 -12.43 28.67
C MET A 278 30.02 -13.23 28.23
N GLU A 279 29.23 -13.75 29.17
CA GLU A 279 28.07 -14.60 28.86
C GLU A 279 26.86 -13.76 28.41
N PRO A 280 26.28 -14.00 27.21
CA PRO A 280 25.03 -13.36 26.81
C PRO A 280 23.87 -13.85 27.69
N MET A 281 23.19 -12.89 28.32
CA MET A 281 22.18 -13.08 29.36
C MET A 281 20.79 -12.65 28.88
N HIS A 282 19.82 -13.56 28.92
CA HIS A 282 18.41 -13.27 28.64
C HIS A 282 17.52 -14.16 29.52
N LYS A 283 16.44 -13.60 30.11
CA LYS A 283 15.63 -14.27 31.14
C LYS A 283 16.44 -14.81 32.33
N SER A 284 17.56 -14.14 32.67
CA SER A 284 18.58 -14.61 33.62
C SER A 284 19.18 -15.98 33.30
N ARG A 285 19.15 -16.39 32.03
CA ARG A 285 19.85 -17.59 31.53
C ARG A 285 21.06 -17.13 30.73
N ALA A 286 22.25 -17.56 31.16
CA ALA A 286 23.46 -17.49 30.36
C ALA A 286 23.31 -18.38 29.12
N SER A 287 23.82 -17.92 27.99
CA SER A 287 23.86 -18.64 26.72
C SER A 287 25.27 -18.56 26.11
N LYS A 288 25.41 -18.96 24.84
CA LYS A 288 26.68 -18.87 24.10
C LYS A 288 26.44 -18.11 22.81
N PHE A 289 27.46 -17.40 22.33
CA PHE A 289 27.46 -16.77 21.02
C PHE A 289 27.08 -17.77 19.93
N LEU A 290 26.10 -17.40 19.10
CA LEU A 290 25.48 -18.26 18.08
C LEU A 290 26.40 -18.43 16.88
N ASP A 291 26.94 -17.32 16.39
CA ASP A 291 27.88 -17.27 15.27
C ASP A 291 29.14 -16.54 15.73
N THR A 292 30.26 -17.25 15.84
CA THR A 292 31.61 -16.69 16.06
C THR A 292 32.32 -16.34 14.73
N GLY A 293 31.61 -16.43 13.61
CA GLY A 293 32.10 -16.08 12.26
C GLY A 293 32.59 -17.24 11.40
N ILE A 294 32.31 -18.50 11.78
CA ILE A 294 32.87 -19.70 11.12
C ILE A 294 31.83 -20.51 10.32
N ASP A 295 30.57 -20.53 10.75
CA ASP A 295 29.53 -21.44 10.24
C ASP A 295 28.77 -20.95 8.98
N ALA A 296 29.46 -20.22 8.10
CA ALA A 296 28.91 -19.88 6.79
C ALA A 296 28.78 -21.14 5.90
N PRO A 297 27.66 -21.35 5.17
CA PRO A 297 27.39 -22.60 4.47
C PRO A 297 28.46 -22.94 3.40
N ILE A 298 28.87 -24.21 3.38
CA ILE A 298 30.11 -24.67 2.72
C ILE A 298 29.95 -24.72 1.19
N ALA A 299 30.35 -23.64 0.52
CA ALA A 299 30.72 -23.69 -0.89
C ALA A 299 32.03 -24.49 -1.07
N LYS A 300 31.95 -25.68 -1.67
CA LYS A 300 33.06 -26.64 -1.81
C LYS A 300 34.28 -26.05 -2.55
N LYS A 301 35.39 -25.73 -1.85
CA LYS A 301 36.74 -25.56 -2.43
C LYS A 301 37.87 -25.53 -1.37
N SER A 302 38.98 -26.21 -1.67
CA SER A 302 40.30 -26.17 -0.97
C SER A 302 40.37 -26.59 0.52
N SER A 303 41.20 -27.60 0.82
CA SER A 303 41.47 -28.06 2.18
C SER A 303 42.45 -27.16 2.96
N LYS A 304 43.34 -26.42 2.30
CA LYS A 304 44.40 -25.64 2.96
C LYS A 304 43.83 -24.47 3.79
N THR A 305 42.74 -23.86 3.32
CA THR A 305 42.04 -22.75 3.97
C THR A 305 41.26 -23.19 5.22
N ALA A 306 40.87 -24.48 5.30
CA ALA A 306 40.09 -25.00 6.43
C ALA A 306 40.88 -25.00 7.74
N LYS A 307 42.20 -25.32 7.71
CA LYS A 307 43.04 -25.36 8.91
C LYS A 307 43.19 -23.96 9.54
N GLN A 308 43.50 -22.95 8.73
CA GLN A 308 43.62 -21.56 9.21
C GLN A 308 42.29 -21.03 9.77
N ARG A 309 41.14 -21.40 9.17
CA ARG A 309 39.82 -21.08 9.74
C ARG A 309 39.54 -21.80 11.05
N ALA A 310 39.98 -23.05 11.23
CA ALA A 310 39.84 -23.78 12.50
C ALA A 310 40.72 -23.19 13.62
N GLU A 311 41.91 -22.70 13.30
CA GLU A 311 42.79 -22.00 14.24
C GLU A 311 42.19 -20.62 14.63
N ALA A 312 41.65 -19.88 13.66
CA ALA A 312 40.89 -18.65 13.93
C ALA A 312 39.61 -18.89 14.77
N ALA A 313 38.87 -19.98 14.51
CA ALA A 313 37.73 -20.40 15.31
C ALA A 313 38.10 -20.61 16.78
N LYS A 314 39.21 -21.32 17.00
CA LYS A 314 39.72 -21.61 18.34
C LYS A 314 40.17 -20.36 19.08
N ALA A 315 40.69 -19.35 18.38
CA ALA A 315 41.05 -18.06 18.94
C ALA A 315 39.82 -17.21 19.30
N ALA A 316 38.82 -17.10 18.42
CA ALA A 316 37.57 -16.39 18.71
C ALA A 316 36.80 -17.02 19.89
N GLN A 317 36.77 -18.35 19.94
CA GLN A 317 36.14 -19.12 21.03
C GLN A 317 36.93 -19.06 22.35
N PHE A 318 38.22 -18.67 22.33
CA PHE A 318 38.99 -18.30 23.52
C PHE A 318 38.61 -16.90 24.02
N ALA A 319 38.57 -15.91 23.11
CA ALA A 319 38.20 -14.53 23.44
C ALA A 319 36.77 -14.38 23.98
N ALA A 320 35.86 -15.30 23.63
CA ALA A 320 34.48 -15.32 24.09
C ALA A 320 34.26 -15.92 25.50
N ASN A 321 35.30 -16.46 26.15
CA ASN A 321 35.26 -16.94 27.54
C ASN A 321 36.15 -16.10 28.49
N ASP A 322 36.82 -15.08 27.95
CA ASP A 322 37.66 -14.17 28.70
C ASP A 322 36.80 -13.31 29.64
N ASN A 323 37.35 -12.87 30.77
CA ASN A 323 36.66 -11.91 31.63
C ASN A 323 36.77 -10.51 31.02
N LEU A 324 35.87 -9.60 31.41
CA LEU A 324 36.15 -8.18 31.28
C LEU A 324 37.08 -7.73 32.40
N THR A 325 38.06 -6.91 32.05
CA THR A 325 38.94 -6.20 32.97
C THR A 325 38.73 -4.69 32.85
N GLU A 326 39.14 -3.94 33.86
CA GLU A 326 39.08 -2.48 33.84
C GLU A 326 39.90 -1.94 32.65
N GLY A 327 39.32 -0.98 31.92
CA GLY A 327 39.82 -0.48 30.64
C GLY A 327 39.29 -1.19 29.39
N ASP A 328 38.68 -2.38 29.47
CA ASP A 328 38.07 -3.05 28.31
C ASP A 328 36.92 -2.22 27.71
N VAL A 329 36.89 -2.14 26.38
CA VAL A 329 35.83 -1.48 25.60
C VAL A 329 34.99 -2.53 24.85
N ILE A 330 33.71 -2.59 25.19
CA ILE A 330 32.73 -3.49 24.58
C ILE A 330 31.81 -2.71 23.63
N GLY A 331 31.87 -3.08 22.36
CA GLY A 331 30.97 -2.57 21.33
C GLY A 331 29.72 -3.44 21.20
N LEU A 332 28.56 -2.80 21.12
CA LEU A 332 27.25 -3.44 21.03
C LEU A 332 26.50 -2.95 19.80
N GLU A 333 26.38 -3.82 18.80
CA GLU A 333 25.59 -3.58 17.60
C GLU A 333 24.22 -4.27 17.73
N ILE A 334 23.13 -3.51 17.54
CA ILE A 334 21.78 -4.06 17.32
C ILE A 334 21.39 -3.90 15.85
N THR A 335 20.76 -4.93 15.27
CA THR A 335 20.11 -4.89 13.96
C THR A 335 18.63 -5.22 14.14
N LEU A 336 17.76 -4.38 13.58
CA LEU A 336 16.29 -4.52 13.58
C LEU A 336 15.76 -4.47 12.13
N PRO A 337 14.68 -5.21 11.80
CA PRO A 337 13.99 -5.07 10.52
C PRO A 337 13.32 -3.69 10.40
N SER A 338 12.79 -3.37 9.22
CA SER A 338 11.98 -2.15 9.04
C SER A 338 10.71 -2.17 9.88
N LEU A 339 10.22 -0.99 10.25
CA LEU A 339 8.95 -0.81 10.96
C LEU A 339 7.74 -1.34 10.17
N SER A 340 7.83 -1.41 8.84
CA SER A 340 6.78 -2.03 8.00
C SER A 340 6.76 -3.55 8.12
N LEU A 341 7.91 -4.22 8.13
CA LEU A 341 7.95 -5.67 8.39
C LEU A 341 7.63 -5.99 9.86
N HIS A 342 8.02 -5.12 10.79
CA HIS A 342 7.61 -5.20 12.19
C HIS A 342 6.08 -5.21 12.30
N ARG A 343 5.35 -4.33 11.58
CA ARG A 343 3.87 -4.34 11.54
C ARG A 343 3.30 -5.64 11.02
N LYS A 344 3.76 -6.14 9.87
CA LYS A 344 3.34 -7.47 9.36
C LYS A 344 3.44 -8.58 10.43
N VAL A 345 4.49 -8.55 11.26
CA VAL A 345 4.66 -9.47 12.40
C VAL A 345 3.63 -9.22 13.51
N VAL A 346 3.48 -8.01 14.04
CA VAL A 346 2.55 -7.75 15.16
C VAL A 346 1.07 -7.79 14.76
N ASP A 347 0.74 -7.54 13.49
CA ASP A 347 -0.60 -7.70 12.91
C ASP A 347 -0.92 -9.16 12.53
N GLY A 348 0.10 -10.02 12.39
CA GLY A 348 -0.06 -11.46 12.07
C GLY A 348 -0.27 -11.75 10.58
N VAL A 349 0.26 -10.89 9.72
CA VAL A 349 0.19 -10.97 8.25
C VAL A 349 1.52 -11.44 7.64
N TYR A 350 2.59 -11.53 8.45
CA TYR A 350 3.93 -11.95 8.01
C TYR A 350 3.96 -13.34 7.38
N ASN A 351 4.52 -13.42 6.18
CA ASN A 351 4.66 -14.66 5.42
C ASN A 351 6.13 -14.85 4.98
N PRO A 352 6.87 -15.83 5.57
CA PRO A 352 8.29 -16.04 5.27
C PRO A 352 8.59 -16.51 3.84
N LEU A 353 7.57 -16.82 3.02
CA LEU A 353 7.73 -17.13 1.59
C LEU A 353 7.57 -15.91 0.67
N ILE A 354 7.11 -14.77 1.20
CA ILE A 354 6.86 -13.52 0.45
C ILE A 354 7.74 -12.39 1.00
N ASP A 355 7.83 -12.28 2.33
CA ASP A 355 8.53 -11.23 3.05
C ASP A 355 10.03 -11.58 3.20
N THR A 356 10.68 -11.94 2.09
CA THR A 356 12.03 -12.52 2.07
C THR A 356 13.13 -11.45 2.18
N GLY A 357 13.28 -10.85 3.36
CA GLY A 357 14.34 -9.88 3.65
C GLY A 357 14.19 -9.20 5.01
N ALA A 358 14.99 -8.16 5.27
CA ALA A 358 14.87 -7.35 6.49
C ALA A 358 13.73 -6.31 6.43
N GLY A 359 12.78 -6.46 5.52
CA GLY A 359 11.66 -5.51 5.33
C GLY A 359 12.04 -4.18 4.65
N ILE A 360 13.28 -4.03 4.21
CA ILE A 360 13.79 -2.77 3.64
C ILE A 360 13.14 -2.52 2.26
N ASP A 361 13.01 -3.56 1.44
CA ASP A 361 12.30 -3.50 0.16
C ASP A 361 10.77 -3.33 0.33
N ASP A 362 10.23 -3.75 1.49
CA ASP A 362 8.82 -3.55 1.84
C ASP A 362 8.46 -2.10 2.11
N ALA A 363 9.42 -1.22 2.45
CA ALA A 363 9.16 0.22 2.56
C ALA A 363 8.70 0.85 1.23
N PHE A 364 8.89 0.12 0.12
CA PHE A 364 8.40 0.45 -1.22
C PHE A 364 7.08 -0.26 -1.59
N VAL A 365 6.67 -1.29 -0.86
CA VAL A 365 5.32 -1.87 -0.94
C VAL A 365 4.36 -0.91 -0.24
N GLY A 366 3.20 -0.64 -0.84
CA GLY A 366 2.20 0.20 -0.19
C GLY A 366 1.63 -0.54 1.01
N ASP A 367 1.79 0.01 2.22
CA ASP A 367 1.43 -0.65 3.47
C ASP A 367 -0.02 -1.17 3.45
N ILE A 368 -0.25 -2.38 3.95
CA ILE A 368 -1.55 -3.09 3.87
C ILE A 368 -2.41 -2.66 5.07
N GLY A 369 -2.63 -1.36 5.15
CA GLY A 369 -3.18 -0.69 6.32
C GLY A 369 -2.89 0.82 6.27
N GLY A 370 -3.35 1.55 7.29
CA GLY A 370 -2.98 2.95 7.44
C GLY A 370 -1.48 3.09 7.70
N ALA A 371 -0.87 4.16 7.19
CA ALA A 371 0.45 4.57 7.65
C ALA A 371 0.43 4.74 9.19
N PRO A 372 1.54 4.44 9.90
CA PRO A 372 1.59 4.56 11.35
C PRO A 372 1.31 5.98 11.81
N ASN A 373 0.16 6.16 12.45
CA ASN A 373 -0.06 7.34 13.27
C ASN A 373 0.68 7.10 14.60
N VAL A 374 1.83 7.76 14.76
CA VAL A 374 2.37 8.04 16.10
C VAL A 374 1.42 9.01 16.78
N VAL A 375 0.98 8.69 17.99
CA VAL A 375 -0.03 9.46 18.73
C VAL A 375 0.40 9.54 20.19
N ARG A 376 0.81 10.74 20.61
CA ARG A 376 1.45 10.97 21.92
C ARG A 376 0.45 11.59 22.89
N ASP A 377 -0.26 10.74 23.64
CA ASP A 377 -1.09 11.17 24.77
C ASP A 377 -0.20 11.51 25.97
N ARG A 378 -0.01 12.81 26.21
CA ARG A 378 0.93 13.35 27.20
C ARG A 378 0.42 14.66 27.82
N PHE A 379 0.80 14.93 29.06
CA PHE A 379 0.25 16.00 29.90
C PHE A 379 1.36 16.83 30.56
N PRO A 380 1.42 18.16 30.37
CA PRO A 380 2.46 19.00 30.99
C PRO A 380 2.20 19.15 32.50
N VAL A 381 3.19 18.78 33.32
CA VAL A 381 3.17 18.86 34.78
C VAL A 381 4.36 19.68 35.32
N PRO A 382 4.13 20.61 36.27
CA PRO A 382 5.21 21.28 36.98
C PRO A 382 5.79 20.38 38.08
N TYR A 383 7.12 20.23 38.13
CA TYR A 383 7.81 19.46 39.16
C TYR A 383 9.09 20.16 39.63
N LYS A 384 9.17 20.49 40.93
CA LYS A 384 10.31 21.17 41.60
C LYS A 384 10.86 22.44 40.90
N GLY A 385 10.05 23.08 40.06
CA GLY A 385 10.40 24.31 39.31
C GLY A 385 10.80 24.10 37.85
N ALA A 386 10.83 22.85 37.37
CA ALA A 386 10.93 22.50 35.95
C ALA A 386 9.57 21.97 35.43
N MET A 387 9.45 21.79 34.11
CA MET A 387 8.26 21.26 33.44
C MET A 387 8.58 19.93 32.77
N TYR A 388 7.64 18.99 32.83
CA TYR A 388 7.76 17.67 32.20
C TYR A 388 6.44 17.27 31.54
N PHE A 389 6.48 16.52 30.45
CA PHE A 389 5.35 15.77 29.95
C PHE A 389 5.25 14.44 30.70
N GLU A 390 4.15 14.23 31.41
CA GLU A 390 3.72 12.94 31.97
C GLU A 390 2.97 12.15 30.89
N SER A 391 3.24 10.85 30.78
CA SER A 391 2.63 9.92 29.82
C SER A 391 2.53 8.52 30.43
N MET A 392 1.65 7.65 29.91
CA MET A 392 1.48 6.30 30.47
C MET A 392 2.65 5.38 30.13
N GLU A 393 3.28 4.77 31.13
CA GLU A 393 4.38 3.83 30.90
C GLU A 393 3.87 2.41 30.56
N LEU A 394 4.71 1.64 29.87
CA LEU A 394 4.40 0.31 29.37
C LEU A 394 4.45 -0.76 30.48
N LYS A 395 3.45 -1.65 30.49
CA LYS A 395 3.32 -2.74 31.46
C LYS A 395 3.96 -4.05 30.94
N PRO A 396 4.51 -4.89 31.83
CA PRO A 396 4.73 -6.31 31.52
C PRO A 396 3.43 -7.01 31.08
N SER A 397 3.56 -7.98 30.15
CA SER A 397 2.47 -8.81 29.65
C SER A 397 2.53 -10.20 30.26
N LYS A 398 1.36 -10.83 30.49
CA LYS A 398 1.27 -12.19 31.03
C LYS A 398 1.97 -13.23 30.14
N GLY A 399 1.96 -13.04 28.82
CA GLY A 399 2.71 -13.88 27.88
C GLY A 399 4.22 -13.78 28.13
N MET A 400 4.77 -12.57 28.25
CA MET A 400 6.19 -12.38 28.53
C MET A 400 6.58 -12.81 29.94
N GLU A 401 5.71 -12.63 30.93
CA GLU A 401 5.89 -13.14 32.30
C GLU A 401 5.96 -14.68 32.32
N ALA A 402 5.05 -15.37 31.62
CA ALA A 402 5.05 -16.82 31.49
C ALA A 402 6.24 -17.35 30.67
N TYR A 403 6.67 -16.63 29.63
CA TYR A 403 7.92 -16.91 28.92
C TYR A 403 9.15 -16.66 29.81
N GLY A 404 9.09 -15.67 30.70
CA GLY A 404 10.08 -15.33 31.73
C GLY A 404 10.22 -16.38 32.84
N ASP A 405 9.16 -17.15 33.10
CA ASP A 405 9.12 -18.17 34.15
C ASP A 405 10.20 -19.26 33.95
N ARG A 406 10.61 -19.83 35.08
CA ARG A 406 11.63 -20.88 35.20
C ARG A 406 11.01 -22.20 35.67
N GLY A 407 9.70 -22.22 35.97
CA GLY A 407 8.95 -23.43 36.30
C GLY A 407 9.04 -24.53 35.22
N PRO A 408 9.07 -25.82 35.60
CA PRO A 408 9.36 -26.92 34.68
C PRO A 408 8.28 -27.17 33.60
N PHE A 409 7.10 -26.55 33.74
CA PHE A 409 5.97 -26.66 32.83
C PHE A 409 5.83 -25.45 31.87
N ALA A 410 6.54 -24.35 32.11
CA ALA A 410 6.52 -23.18 31.23
C ALA A 410 7.34 -23.46 29.96
N ARG A 411 6.68 -23.52 28.79
CA ARG A 411 7.30 -23.84 27.49
C ARG A 411 6.80 -22.97 26.33
N GLU A 412 6.35 -21.76 26.62
CA GLU A 412 6.11 -20.75 25.59
C GLU A 412 7.38 -20.54 24.73
N THR A 413 7.22 -20.56 23.41
CA THR A 413 8.35 -20.52 22.46
C THR A 413 8.07 -19.46 21.39
N PRO A 414 8.69 -18.26 21.49
CA PRO A 414 8.53 -17.19 20.52
C PRO A 414 8.87 -17.57 19.09
N ASP A 415 8.01 -17.14 18.17
CA ASP A 415 8.22 -17.21 16.72
C ASP A 415 7.53 -16.00 16.04
N PRO A 416 7.84 -15.67 14.77
CA PRO A 416 7.27 -14.48 14.11
C PRO A 416 5.75 -14.48 13.96
N ASN A 417 5.09 -15.65 13.96
CA ASN A 417 3.66 -15.83 13.72
C ASN A 417 2.90 -16.40 14.94
N HIS A 418 3.51 -16.34 16.13
CA HIS A 418 2.95 -16.82 17.40
C HIS A 418 1.53 -16.29 17.68
N GLU A 419 0.64 -17.10 18.27
CA GLU A 419 -0.76 -16.69 18.48
C GLU A 419 -0.88 -15.44 19.38
N ASP A 420 -0.21 -15.42 20.53
CA ASP A 420 -0.05 -14.22 21.37
C ASP A 420 0.92 -13.22 20.71
N PRO A 421 0.48 -11.98 20.35
CA PRO A 421 1.35 -10.98 19.74
C PRO A 421 2.52 -10.53 20.60
N THR A 422 2.39 -10.60 21.94
CA THR A 422 3.45 -10.21 22.90
C THR A 422 4.61 -11.21 22.90
N LEU A 423 4.40 -12.40 22.34
CA LEU A 423 5.41 -13.45 22.18
C LEU A 423 5.93 -13.58 20.74
N ARG A 424 5.65 -12.61 19.85
CA ARG A 424 6.19 -12.64 18.48
C ARG A 424 7.64 -12.17 18.41
N SER A 425 8.45 -12.86 17.61
CA SER A 425 9.87 -12.55 17.40
C SER A 425 10.13 -11.86 16.06
N LEU A 426 11.01 -10.86 16.03
CA LEU A 426 11.34 -10.08 14.83
C LEU A 426 12.32 -10.83 13.89
N PRO A 427 11.90 -11.26 12.69
CA PRO A 427 12.77 -11.97 11.77
C PRO A 427 13.94 -11.10 11.32
N GLY A 428 15.13 -11.71 11.20
CA GLY A 428 16.35 -11.02 10.76
C GLY A 428 16.99 -10.07 11.79
N SER A 429 16.35 -9.84 12.94
CA SER A 429 16.96 -9.05 14.03
C SER A 429 18.10 -9.80 14.73
N SER A 430 19.10 -9.06 15.20
CA SER A 430 20.23 -9.64 15.95
C SER A 430 20.95 -8.62 16.86
N ILE A 431 21.74 -9.11 17.81
CA ILE A 431 22.70 -8.32 18.58
C ILE A 431 24.09 -8.96 18.42
N LYS A 432 25.11 -8.16 18.07
CA LYS A 432 26.51 -8.57 17.95
C LYS A 432 27.37 -7.85 18.99
N VAL A 433 28.40 -8.53 19.47
CA VAL A 433 29.32 -8.04 20.50
C VAL A 433 30.74 -7.95 19.94
N TYR A 434 31.45 -6.89 20.32
CA TYR A 434 32.85 -6.65 19.98
C TYR A 434 33.64 -6.40 21.28
N LYS A 435 34.83 -6.98 21.44
CA LYS A 435 35.79 -6.66 22.53
C LYS A 435 36.99 -5.97 21.91
N ASN A 436 37.28 -4.74 22.34
CA ASN A 436 38.40 -3.91 21.87
C ASN A 436 38.48 -3.89 20.32
N GLY A 437 37.34 -3.61 19.68
CA GLY A 437 37.17 -3.50 18.22
C GLY A 437 37.09 -4.83 17.45
N LYS A 438 37.36 -5.96 18.09
CA LYS A 438 37.30 -7.30 17.47
C LYS A 438 35.94 -7.94 17.72
N ILE A 439 35.30 -8.47 16.68
CA ILE A 439 34.02 -9.18 16.81
C ILE A 439 34.19 -10.46 17.64
N VAL A 440 33.35 -10.62 18.67
CA VAL A 440 33.27 -11.83 19.51
C VAL A 440 32.25 -12.80 18.92
N GLY A 441 31.09 -12.28 18.50
CA GLY A 441 30.09 -13.04 17.76
C GLY A 441 28.70 -12.41 17.82
N THR A 442 27.71 -13.13 17.26
CA THR A 442 26.28 -12.82 17.42
C THR A 442 25.79 -13.37 18.76
N ALA A 443 25.40 -12.50 19.69
CA ALA A 443 24.88 -12.86 21.01
C ALA A 443 23.43 -13.33 20.96
N PHE A 444 22.59 -12.61 20.21
CA PHE A 444 21.14 -12.87 20.13
C PHE A 444 20.63 -12.74 18.71
N ARG A 445 19.52 -13.43 18.40
CA ARG A 445 18.76 -13.36 17.16
C ARG A 445 17.26 -13.42 17.46
N ASN A 446 16.43 -12.93 16.56
CA ASN A 446 14.97 -12.97 16.66
C ASN A 446 14.45 -12.32 17.96
N LEU A 447 14.80 -11.04 18.16
CA LEU A 447 14.44 -10.23 19.32
C LEU A 447 12.90 -10.02 19.41
N MET A 448 12.35 -9.85 20.60
CA MET A 448 10.90 -9.74 20.81
C MET A 448 10.29 -8.47 20.18
N ALA A 449 9.14 -8.61 19.51
CA ALA A 449 8.44 -7.49 18.89
C ALA A 449 7.90 -6.48 19.93
N PHE A 450 8.09 -5.17 19.67
CA PHE A 450 7.75 -4.07 20.59
C PHE A 450 6.76 -3.01 20.06
N LEU A 451 6.23 -3.14 18.84
CA LEU A 451 5.12 -2.30 18.39
C LEU A 451 3.79 -2.83 18.96
N PRO A 452 2.76 -1.99 19.13
CA PRO A 452 1.44 -2.47 19.53
C PRO A 452 0.88 -3.46 18.48
N PRO A 453 0.11 -4.49 18.88
CA PRO A 453 -0.37 -4.79 20.24
C PRO A 453 0.62 -5.56 21.14
N ALA A 454 1.85 -5.84 20.70
CA ALA A 454 2.85 -6.58 21.48
C ALA A 454 3.38 -5.82 22.71
N SER A 455 3.27 -4.49 22.70
CA SER A 455 3.51 -3.59 23.84
C SER A 455 2.22 -2.84 24.18
N GLN A 456 1.98 -2.59 25.47
CA GLN A 456 0.75 -1.94 25.94
C GLN A 456 1.03 -1.06 27.17
N PRO A 457 0.36 0.11 27.32
CA PRO A 457 0.44 0.91 28.54
C PRO A 457 -0.30 0.25 29.72
N HIS A 458 -0.05 0.77 30.92
CA HIS A 458 -0.91 0.55 32.08
C HIS A 458 -2.37 0.96 31.77
N MET A 459 -3.34 0.11 32.12
CA MET A 459 -4.75 0.29 31.74
C MET A 459 -5.53 1.04 32.82
N GLU A 460 -5.60 2.36 32.69
CA GLU A 460 -6.44 3.24 33.52
C GLU A 460 -7.62 3.84 32.73
N LYS A 461 -8.57 4.47 33.45
CA LYS A 461 -9.82 4.99 32.89
C LYS A 461 -9.56 6.20 31.98
N GLY A 462 -9.52 5.93 30.66
CA GLY A 462 -9.30 6.94 29.62
C GLY A 462 -8.02 6.71 28.81
N VAL A 463 -7.16 5.79 29.23
CA VAL A 463 -5.93 5.43 28.50
C VAL A 463 -6.30 4.66 27.23
N ARG A 464 -5.73 5.07 26.10
CA ARG A 464 -5.88 4.41 24.81
C ARG A 464 -4.82 3.33 24.63
N THR A 465 -5.20 2.18 24.07
CA THR A 465 -4.30 1.06 23.75
C THR A 465 -4.19 0.88 22.24
N GLY A 466 -3.11 0.24 21.78
CA GLY A 466 -2.87 0.04 20.34
C GLY A 466 -2.25 1.25 19.61
N LEU A 467 -1.77 2.26 20.34
CA LEU A 467 -1.10 3.45 19.78
C LEU A 467 0.42 3.34 19.94
N ASP A 468 1.15 3.80 18.93
CA ASP A 468 2.60 3.99 18.96
C ASP A 468 2.90 5.41 19.47
N ASP A 469 3.74 5.56 20.50
CA ASP A 469 4.12 6.87 21.05
C ASP A 469 5.34 7.50 20.34
N GLY A 470 5.82 6.87 19.26
CA GLY A 470 7.00 7.31 18.50
C GLY A 470 8.32 6.82 19.09
N MET A 471 8.30 6.30 20.32
CA MET A 471 9.48 6.04 21.14
C MET A 471 9.46 4.63 21.76
N MET A 472 8.60 3.72 21.27
CA MET A 472 8.69 2.29 21.56
C MET A 472 9.86 1.65 20.78
N GLY A 473 10.78 0.98 21.49
CA GLY A 473 11.96 0.35 20.89
C GLY A 473 12.95 -0.18 21.93
N TYR A 474 14.18 -0.46 21.48
CA TYR A 474 15.29 -0.91 22.32
C TYR A 474 16.21 0.25 22.68
N TYR A 475 16.46 0.43 23.98
CA TYR A 475 17.39 1.43 24.50
C TYR A 475 18.73 0.78 24.88
N PRO A 476 19.87 1.44 24.62
CA PRO A 476 21.13 1.13 25.28
C PRO A 476 20.94 1.12 26.80
N ALA A 477 21.36 0.05 27.45
CA ALA A 477 21.10 -0.18 28.86
C ALA A 477 22.37 -0.65 29.58
N ILE A 478 22.62 -0.07 30.74
CA ILE A 478 23.73 -0.41 31.64
C ILE A 478 23.16 -0.83 32.98
N SER A 479 23.80 -1.77 33.65
CA SER A 479 23.48 -2.12 35.02
C SER A 479 24.74 -2.19 35.86
N ALA A 480 24.67 -1.63 37.06
CA ALA A 480 25.80 -1.53 37.98
C ALA A 480 25.44 -2.16 39.35
N PHE A 481 26.43 -2.79 39.95
CA PHE A 481 26.34 -3.51 41.22
C PHE A 481 27.59 -3.26 42.05
N SER A 482 27.40 -3.02 43.36
CA SER A 482 28.46 -2.89 44.36
C SER A 482 29.60 -1.91 43.98
N GLY A 483 29.23 -0.73 43.46
CA GLY A 483 30.19 0.30 43.07
C GLY A 483 30.86 0.08 41.71
N GLY A 484 30.35 -0.83 40.87
CA GLY A 484 30.77 -0.96 39.47
C GLY A 484 30.52 0.34 38.68
N ILE A 485 31.49 0.76 37.87
CA ILE A 485 31.43 2.00 37.08
C ILE A 485 31.60 1.66 35.60
N ALA A 486 30.71 2.20 34.77
CA ALA A 486 30.80 2.11 33.32
C ALA A 486 30.76 3.51 32.68
N GLN A 487 31.50 3.67 31.58
CA GLN A 487 31.42 4.83 30.70
C GLN A 487 30.80 4.42 29.36
N VAL A 488 29.73 5.08 28.92
CA VAL A 488 29.12 4.84 27.60
C VAL A 488 29.62 5.82 26.56
N ASN A 489 29.78 5.36 25.32
CA ASN A 489 30.14 6.19 24.18
C ASN A 489 29.24 5.86 22.98
N PHE A 490 28.47 6.84 22.53
CA PHE A 490 27.51 6.69 21.41
C PHE A 490 28.09 7.17 20.07
N GLY A 491 29.33 7.63 20.06
CA GLY A 491 30.03 8.28 18.95
C GLY A 491 29.78 9.81 18.89
N PRO A 492 30.32 10.51 17.87
CA PRO A 492 31.02 9.94 16.70
C PRO A 492 32.38 9.32 17.02
N ASP A 493 33.09 9.83 18.02
CA ASP A 493 34.48 9.46 18.33
C ASP A 493 34.56 8.20 19.21
N PHE A 494 34.43 7.05 18.56
CA PHE A 494 34.53 5.72 19.18
C PHE A 494 35.97 5.39 19.62
N TRP A 495 36.11 4.70 20.76
CA TRP A 495 37.40 4.24 21.26
C TRP A 495 37.92 3.01 20.50
N CYS A 496 37.02 2.16 19.99
CA CYS A 496 37.33 0.85 19.39
C CYS A 496 36.37 0.50 18.22
N PRO A 497 36.20 1.37 17.21
CA PRO A 497 35.19 1.21 16.16
C PRO A 497 35.35 -0.10 15.36
N PRO A 498 34.24 -0.77 15.00
CA PRO A 498 34.29 -2.09 14.39
C PRO A 498 34.63 -2.02 12.89
N PRO A 499 35.26 -3.07 12.32
CA PRO A 499 35.65 -3.09 10.90
C PRO A 499 34.43 -2.95 9.97
N GLY A 500 34.29 -1.79 9.33
CA GLY A 500 33.18 -1.47 8.42
C GLY A 500 32.25 -0.35 8.88
N LEU A 501 32.47 0.26 10.05
CA LEU A 501 31.69 1.41 10.53
C LEU A 501 31.96 2.69 9.70
N GLY A 502 31.28 2.84 8.56
CA GLY A 502 31.03 4.13 7.90
C GLY A 502 32.23 4.92 7.35
N GLY A 503 33.42 4.33 7.23
CA GLY A 503 34.64 5.05 6.81
C GLY A 503 34.53 5.68 5.40
N LYS A 504 34.69 7.02 5.33
CA LYS A 504 34.53 7.90 4.15
C LYS A 504 33.09 8.05 3.66
N GLY A 505 32.34 8.99 4.27
CA GLY A 505 30.99 9.34 3.81
C GLY A 505 30.40 10.66 4.35
N ILE A 506 30.87 11.15 5.50
CA ILE A 506 30.53 12.47 6.04
C ILE A 506 31.84 13.11 6.53
N SER A 507 32.22 14.24 5.94
CA SER A 507 33.41 15.02 6.33
C SER A 507 32.99 16.30 7.04
N ASP A 508 33.33 16.42 8.32
CA ASP A 508 33.57 17.65 9.11
C ASP A 508 32.65 18.87 8.86
N SER A 509 31.39 18.63 8.52
CA SER A 509 30.41 19.68 8.18
C SER A 509 29.00 19.38 8.71
N GLY A 510 28.89 18.50 9.70
CA GLY A 510 27.79 18.55 10.66
C GLY A 510 27.97 19.77 11.57
N PRO A 511 26.91 20.54 11.87
CA PRO A 511 27.05 21.77 12.66
C PRO A 511 27.40 21.47 14.11
N VAL A 512 28.68 21.64 14.46
CA VAL A 512 29.10 21.75 15.87
C VAL A 512 28.49 23.02 16.43
N VAL A 513 27.44 22.89 17.24
CA VAL A 513 26.73 24.02 17.84
C VAL A 513 27.56 24.58 19.01
N LYS A 514 28.62 25.32 18.69
CA LYS A 514 29.19 26.31 19.60
C LYS A 514 28.19 27.47 19.71
N ALA A 515 27.60 27.62 20.89
CA ALA A 515 26.64 28.69 21.17
C ALA A 515 27.38 29.99 21.51
N GLU A 516 27.57 30.86 20.52
CA GLU A 516 27.96 32.27 20.72
C GLU A 516 26.92 33.21 20.09
N ILE A 517 26.86 34.46 20.56
CA ILE A 517 25.66 35.30 20.46
C ILE A 517 25.87 36.50 19.52
N GLY A 518 25.07 36.55 18.45
CA GLY A 518 24.75 37.76 17.69
C GLY A 518 25.61 38.04 16.44
N GLY A 519 25.13 38.96 15.61
CA GLY A 519 25.90 39.58 14.52
C GLY A 519 25.64 39.08 13.09
N ASP A 520 24.68 39.74 12.43
CA ASP A 520 24.65 40.04 10.98
C ASP A 520 24.67 38.92 9.91
N VAL A 521 24.34 39.36 8.68
CA VAL A 521 24.12 38.51 7.49
C VAL A 521 25.25 38.73 6.49
N ALA A 522 25.86 37.64 6.00
CA ALA A 522 26.87 37.67 4.94
C ALA A 522 26.55 36.67 3.81
N MET A 523 26.83 37.06 2.57
CA MET A 523 26.53 36.29 1.35
C MET A 523 27.82 35.77 0.69
N ILE A 524 28.06 34.46 0.80
CA ILE A 524 29.09 33.68 0.08
C ILE A 524 28.50 32.27 -0.13
N GLY A 525 28.66 31.56 -1.25
CA GLY A 525 29.29 31.86 -2.54
C GLY A 525 29.11 30.62 -3.44
N THR A 526 29.14 30.76 -4.77
CA THR A 526 28.90 29.64 -5.70
C THR A 526 30.18 28.86 -6.01
N GLU A 527 30.25 27.59 -5.61
CA GLU A 527 31.19 26.62 -6.18
C GLU A 527 30.66 25.19 -6.12
N GLU A 528 31.28 24.27 -6.86
CA GLU A 528 30.68 23.00 -7.27
C GLU A 528 30.83 21.86 -6.26
N THR A 529 29.83 20.99 -6.13
CA THR A 529 30.05 19.60 -5.66
C THR A 529 29.00 18.65 -6.24
N GLU A 530 29.43 17.69 -7.06
CA GLU A 530 28.57 16.69 -7.69
C GLU A 530 28.23 15.49 -6.77
N LYS A 531 27.28 14.67 -7.22
CA LYS A 531 27.14 13.21 -6.93
C LYS A 531 26.81 12.78 -5.48
N SER A 532 25.51 12.82 -5.13
CA SER A 532 24.86 11.70 -4.41
C SER A 532 23.33 11.77 -4.44
N THR A 533 22.69 11.30 -5.52
CA THR A 533 21.22 11.18 -5.62
C THR A 533 20.73 9.78 -5.26
N ALA A 534 20.75 9.45 -3.97
CA ALA A 534 20.03 8.31 -3.41
C ALA A 534 18.93 8.83 -2.48
N THR A 535 17.72 8.28 -2.53
CA THR A 535 16.64 8.66 -1.59
C THR A 535 17.01 8.24 -0.16
N ALA A 536 16.41 8.87 0.87
CA ALA A 536 16.65 8.49 2.27
C ALA A 536 16.41 7.00 2.55
N ALA A 537 15.45 6.37 1.86
CA ALA A 537 15.21 4.93 1.93
C ALA A 537 16.32 4.09 1.25
N GLU A 538 16.83 4.51 0.09
CA GLU A 538 17.98 3.86 -0.56
C GLU A 538 19.31 4.13 0.19
N GLN A 539 19.40 5.26 0.90
CA GLN A 539 20.50 5.56 1.80
C GLN A 539 20.42 4.63 3.01
N MET A 540 19.27 4.51 3.69
CA MET A 540 19.03 3.52 4.75
C MET A 540 19.27 2.08 4.30
N ALA A 541 18.83 1.70 3.08
CA ALA A 541 19.09 0.37 2.51
C ALA A 541 20.58 0.10 2.22
N LYS A 542 21.40 1.15 2.11
CA LYS A 542 22.88 1.09 1.97
C LYS A 542 23.60 1.46 3.27
N ARG A 543 22.85 1.81 4.32
CA ARG A 543 23.37 2.23 5.62
C ARG A 543 23.73 0.98 6.40
N GLY A 544 25.00 0.59 6.30
CA GLY A 544 25.60 -0.28 7.31
C GLY A 544 25.49 0.35 8.70
N THR A 545 25.95 -0.38 9.71
CA THR A 545 25.92 0.05 11.11
C THR A 545 26.40 1.49 11.30
N VAL A 546 25.61 2.31 12.01
CA VAL A 546 25.94 3.70 12.37
C VAL A 546 25.97 3.89 13.87
N GLY A 547 26.66 4.93 14.36
CA GLY A 547 26.71 5.25 15.77
C GLY A 547 25.36 5.71 16.33
N ALA A 548 25.07 5.35 17.59
CA ALA A 548 23.84 5.71 18.28
C ALA A 548 23.64 7.24 18.45
N HIS A 549 24.70 8.05 18.42
CA HIS A 549 24.61 9.51 18.35
C HIS A 549 23.80 10.00 17.14
N VAL A 550 23.85 9.29 16.00
CA VAL A 550 23.06 9.63 14.82
C VAL A 550 21.58 9.38 15.09
N ARG A 551 21.24 8.30 15.81
CA ARG A 551 19.87 8.00 16.22
C ARG A 551 19.33 9.03 17.22
N TYR A 552 20.17 9.55 18.12
CA TYR A 552 19.80 10.67 18.99
C TYR A 552 19.39 11.92 18.19
N VAL A 553 20.19 12.30 17.18
CA VAL A 553 19.85 13.45 16.30
C VAL A 553 18.56 13.21 15.52
N GLU A 554 18.35 11.99 15.01
CA GLU A 554 17.10 11.59 14.35
C GLU A 554 15.88 11.65 15.30
N GLN A 555 16.04 11.19 16.54
CA GLN A 555 15.00 11.21 17.56
C GLN A 555 14.61 12.64 17.98
N ILE A 556 15.58 13.54 18.16
CA ILE A 556 15.30 14.96 18.45
C ILE A 556 14.58 15.62 17.25
N ALA A 557 14.96 15.27 16.02
CA ALA A 557 14.26 15.75 14.83
C ALA A 557 12.82 15.19 14.73
N GLU A 558 12.60 13.92 15.10
CA GLU A 558 11.27 13.32 15.21
C GLU A 558 10.40 13.99 16.27
N ASP A 559 10.92 14.20 17.49
CA ASP A 559 10.17 14.82 18.59
C ASP A 559 9.74 16.26 18.24
N ILE A 560 10.62 17.07 17.66
CA ILE A 560 10.30 18.42 17.18
C ILE A 560 9.26 18.38 16.06
N MET A 561 9.40 17.44 15.12
CA MET A 561 8.49 17.31 13.97
C MET A 561 7.09 16.87 14.42
N TYR A 562 6.99 15.90 15.34
CA TYR A 562 5.71 15.51 15.93
C TYR A 562 5.13 16.58 16.86
N ASP A 563 5.94 17.39 17.56
CA ASP A 563 5.43 18.52 18.35
C ASP A 563 4.71 19.54 17.46
N ILE A 564 5.27 19.82 16.28
CA ILE A 564 4.66 20.71 15.28
C ILE A 564 3.38 20.08 14.69
N ILE A 565 3.31 18.76 14.53
CA ILE A 565 2.07 18.08 14.13
C ILE A 565 1.00 18.16 15.22
N ASP A 566 1.35 17.90 16.49
CA ASP A 566 0.44 17.97 17.63
C ASP A 566 -0.15 19.39 17.77
N GLU A 567 0.68 20.43 17.66
CA GLU A 567 0.26 21.84 17.67
C GLU A 567 -0.75 22.17 16.57
N VAL A 568 -0.55 21.63 15.36
CA VAL A 568 -1.43 21.86 14.20
C VAL A 568 -2.76 21.11 14.34
N ASP A 569 -2.75 19.88 14.86
CA ASP A 569 -3.99 19.14 15.14
C ASP A 569 -4.80 19.83 16.26
N PHE A 570 -4.13 20.28 17.33
CA PHE A 570 -4.77 21.08 18.39
C PHE A 570 -5.29 22.44 17.87
N TYR A 571 -4.58 23.11 16.96
CA TYR A 571 -5.09 24.32 16.32
C TYR A 571 -6.39 24.03 15.54
N ILE A 572 -6.45 22.93 14.78
CA ILE A 572 -7.64 22.51 14.04
C ILE A 572 -8.80 22.18 14.98
N GLN A 573 -8.51 21.58 16.15
CA GLN A 573 -9.52 21.27 17.18
C GLN A 573 -10.11 22.52 17.86
N ASP A 574 -9.37 23.64 17.95
CA ASP A 574 -9.83 24.84 18.67
C ASP A 574 -10.87 25.68 17.93
N GLY A 575 -11.05 25.47 16.63
CA GLY A 575 -12.14 26.07 15.85
C GLY A 575 -12.11 27.60 15.71
N GLN A 576 -11.01 28.27 16.09
CA GLN A 576 -10.84 29.72 15.87
C GLN A 576 -10.43 30.02 14.42
N ASP A 577 -11.00 31.08 13.83
CA ASP A 577 -10.53 31.59 12.55
C ASP A 577 -9.07 32.07 12.67
N CYS A 578 -8.20 31.51 11.83
CA CYS A 578 -6.77 31.76 11.93
C CYS A 578 -6.43 33.20 11.49
N PRO A 579 -5.75 34.01 12.34
CA PRO A 579 -5.16 35.28 11.90
C PRO A 579 -4.08 35.04 10.83
N TRP A 580 -3.43 33.88 10.91
CA TRP A 580 -2.55 33.35 9.88
C TRP A 580 -3.39 32.65 8.82
N THR A 581 -3.67 33.32 7.70
CA THR A 581 -4.41 32.72 6.56
C THR A 581 -3.94 31.29 6.25
N LYS A 582 -4.80 30.43 5.70
CA LYS A 582 -4.52 28.97 5.55
C LYS A 582 -3.19 28.65 4.84
N ASP A 583 -2.64 29.57 4.05
CA ASP A 583 -1.28 29.47 3.51
C ASP A 583 -0.17 29.74 4.52
N THR A 584 -0.31 30.71 5.43
CA THR A 584 0.76 31.10 6.35
C THR A 584 0.95 30.08 7.48
N ALA A 585 -0.11 29.47 7.99
CA ALA A 585 0.04 28.29 8.88
C ALA A 585 0.78 27.16 8.16
N ARG A 586 0.40 26.85 6.91
CA ARG A 586 1.09 25.86 6.06
C ARG A 586 2.52 26.25 5.69
N ARG A 587 2.85 27.56 5.61
CA ARG A 587 4.18 28.07 5.25
C ARG A 587 5.11 28.18 6.47
N SER A 588 4.63 28.52 7.66
CA SER A 588 5.46 28.57 8.87
C SER A 588 6.06 27.21 9.23
N ILE A 589 5.30 26.13 9.03
CA ILE A 589 5.76 24.73 9.13
C ILE A 589 6.87 24.42 8.10
N VAL A 590 6.84 25.08 6.94
CA VAL A 590 7.78 24.88 5.82
C VAL A 590 9.04 25.75 5.92
N TYR A 591 8.95 26.98 6.45
CA TYR A 591 10.08 27.92 6.47
C TYR A 591 11.10 27.65 7.59
N PHE A 592 10.68 27.17 8.76
CA PHE A 592 11.62 26.75 9.82
C PHE A 592 12.29 25.39 9.54
N ALA A 593 11.79 24.62 8.56
CA ALA A 593 12.42 23.38 8.08
C ALA A 593 13.64 23.62 7.15
N SER A 594 14.14 24.86 7.06
CA SER A 594 15.32 25.23 6.24
C SER A 594 16.65 24.72 6.80
N GLY A 595 16.69 24.23 8.04
CA GLY A 595 17.84 23.55 8.67
C GLY A 595 18.13 22.13 8.18
N LYS A 596 18.20 21.89 6.86
CA LYS A 596 18.71 20.67 6.19
C LYS A 596 18.33 19.30 6.83
N VAL A 597 17.04 19.01 7.02
CA VAL A 597 16.56 17.60 7.18
C VAL A 597 15.46 17.30 6.16
N ILE A 598 15.76 16.43 5.18
CA ILE A 598 14.84 16.10 4.09
C ILE A 598 13.93 14.92 4.49
N LEU A 599 12.83 15.22 5.19
CA LEU A 599 11.76 14.26 5.44
C LEU A 599 10.49 14.63 4.66
N ARG A 600 10.06 13.70 3.78
CA ARG A 600 8.88 13.88 2.92
C ARG A 600 7.59 13.66 3.72
N ALA A 601 6.99 14.74 4.21
CA ALA A 601 5.61 14.74 4.69
C ALA A 601 4.64 14.35 3.56
N LYS A 602 4.27 13.06 3.51
CA LYS A 602 3.45 12.46 2.44
C LYS A 602 1.96 12.61 2.78
N ALA A 603 1.45 13.83 2.64
CA ALA A 603 0.11 14.22 3.09
C ALA A 603 -1.00 13.26 2.61
N MET A 604 -1.93 12.93 3.52
CA MET A 604 -3.23 12.39 3.13
C MET A 604 -4.00 13.48 2.40
N ALA A 605 -4.37 13.24 1.14
CA ALA A 605 -5.06 14.22 0.31
C ALA A 605 -6.56 14.32 0.67
N THR A 606 -6.89 15.12 1.68
CA THR A 606 -8.20 15.79 1.74
C THR A 606 -8.12 17.08 0.91
N ASN A 607 -8.94 17.18 -0.14
CA ASN A 607 -8.91 18.32 -1.06
C ASN A 607 -9.36 19.60 -0.35
N ALA A 608 -8.41 20.50 -0.09
CA ALA A 608 -8.63 21.92 0.16
C ALA A 608 -7.38 22.67 -0.33
N PRO A 609 -7.50 23.60 -1.30
CA PRO A 609 -6.40 24.03 -2.16
C PRO A 609 -5.20 24.55 -1.38
N THR A 610 -3.99 24.18 -1.82
CA THR A 610 -2.71 24.69 -1.35
C THR A 610 -2.14 25.66 -2.39
N ASN A 611 -1.92 26.92 -2.03
CA ASN A 611 -1.29 27.89 -2.95
C ASN A 611 0.22 27.63 -3.01
N GLY A 612 0.58 26.60 -3.78
CA GLY A 612 1.95 26.19 -4.03
C GLY A 612 2.66 27.12 -5.01
N SER A 613 3.85 27.56 -4.65
CA SER A 613 4.74 28.41 -5.46
C SER A 613 5.39 27.62 -6.60
N GLY A 614 4.57 27.19 -7.55
CA GLY A 614 4.94 26.56 -8.81
C GLY A 614 3.95 26.98 -9.88
N LEU A 615 3.76 28.30 -9.99
CA LEU A 615 2.76 28.93 -10.82
C LEU A 615 3.44 29.55 -12.05
N SER A 616 2.73 29.56 -13.17
CA SER A 616 2.99 30.47 -14.29
C SER A 616 3.06 31.92 -13.79
N LYS A 617 3.65 32.83 -14.59
CA LYS A 617 3.74 34.28 -14.27
C LYS A 617 2.40 34.95 -13.99
N ASP A 618 1.27 34.30 -14.29
CA ASP A 618 -0.11 34.76 -14.04
C ASP A 618 -0.78 34.15 -12.78
N GLY A 619 -0.13 33.20 -12.09
CA GLY A 619 -0.69 32.55 -10.90
C GLY A 619 -1.38 31.19 -11.12
N ARG A 620 -1.30 30.59 -12.33
CA ARG A 620 -1.96 29.30 -12.64
C ARG A 620 -0.99 28.14 -12.81
N LYS A 621 -1.46 26.90 -12.59
CA LYS A 621 -0.69 25.68 -12.85
C LYS A 621 -0.79 25.28 -14.34
N ASN A 622 0.34 25.09 -15.03
CA ASN A 622 0.39 24.76 -16.45
C ASN A 622 0.33 23.23 -16.68
N VAL A 623 -0.79 22.69 -17.12
CA VAL A 623 -1.02 21.25 -17.33
C VAL A 623 -0.96 20.91 -18.82
N VAL A 624 -0.14 19.92 -19.19
CA VAL A 624 -0.17 19.32 -20.54
C VAL A 624 -0.89 17.99 -20.55
N ILE A 625 -1.78 17.82 -21.54
CA ILE A 625 -2.50 16.59 -21.84
C ILE A 625 -1.99 16.09 -23.20
N VAL A 626 -1.53 14.84 -23.27
CA VAL A 626 -1.04 14.22 -24.51
C VAL A 626 -2.09 13.22 -25.00
N GLY A 627 -2.66 13.49 -26.17
CA GLY A 627 -3.82 12.81 -26.76
C GLY A 627 -5.14 13.54 -26.48
N ALA A 628 -5.88 13.90 -27.53
CA ALA A 628 -7.21 14.53 -27.53
C ALA A 628 -8.35 13.55 -27.85
N GLY A 629 -8.17 12.26 -27.52
CA GLY A 629 -9.29 11.32 -27.43
C GLY A 629 -10.21 11.62 -26.23
N ALA A 630 -11.28 10.85 -26.07
CA ALA A 630 -12.29 10.99 -25.01
C ALA A 630 -11.72 11.30 -23.60
N ALA A 631 -10.65 10.61 -23.20
CA ALA A 631 -9.99 10.81 -21.91
C ALA A 631 -9.18 12.12 -21.80
N GLY A 632 -8.65 12.63 -22.92
CA GLY A 632 -7.99 13.93 -22.97
C GLY A 632 -8.99 15.08 -22.94
N MET A 633 -10.04 14.97 -23.75
CA MET A 633 -11.11 15.97 -23.83
C MET A 633 -11.90 16.08 -22.52
N SER A 634 -12.22 14.96 -21.86
CA SER A 634 -12.87 14.99 -20.54
C SER A 634 -11.98 15.55 -19.43
N CYS A 635 -10.69 15.21 -19.44
CA CYS A 635 -9.71 15.78 -18.50
C CYS A 635 -9.58 17.30 -18.69
N ALA A 636 -9.49 17.76 -19.95
CA ALA A 636 -9.45 19.17 -20.29
C ALA A 636 -10.72 19.90 -19.86
N ALA A 637 -11.91 19.34 -20.11
CA ALA A 637 -13.19 19.92 -19.70
C ALA A 637 -13.30 20.10 -18.18
N THR A 638 -12.94 19.08 -17.39
CA THR A 638 -12.97 19.18 -15.93
C THR A 638 -11.95 20.18 -15.38
N LEU A 639 -10.79 20.36 -16.03
CA LEU A 639 -9.83 21.40 -15.68
C LEU A 639 -10.27 22.81 -16.14
N ALA A 640 -10.91 22.92 -17.31
CA ALA A 640 -11.38 24.18 -17.90
C ALA A 640 -12.56 24.82 -17.13
N ASN A 641 -13.28 24.04 -16.32
CA ASN A 641 -14.23 24.55 -15.32
C ASN A 641 -13.56 25.35 -14.18
N HIS A 642 -12.21 25.34 -14.09
CA HIS A 642 -11.43 26.11 -13.11
C HIS A 642 -10.32 26.94 -13.79
N PRO A 643 -10.67 27.91 -14.66
CA PRO A 643 -9.72 28.69 -15.45
C PRO A 643 -8.83 29.61 -14.59
N GLU A 644 -9.18 29.82 -13.32
CA GLU A 644 -8.42 30.52 -12.29
C GLU A 644 -7.33 29.66 -11.63
N LYS A 645 -7.42 28.32 -11.72
CA LYS A 645 -6.44 27.38 -11.16
C LYS A 645 -5.47 26.84 -12.21
N TYR A 646 -5.96 26.61 -13.44
CA TYR A 646 -5.23 25.88 -14.46
C TYR A 646 -5.05 26.69 -15.75
N LYS A 647 -3.89 26.51 -16.38
CA LYS A 647 -3.67 26.73 -17.81
C LYS A 647 -3.52 25.34 -18.43
N VAL A 648 -4.33 25.01 -19.44
CA VAL A 648 -4.39 23.66 -20.02
C VAL A 648 -3.93 23.71 -21.47
N THR A 649 -3.03 22.81 -21.85
CA THR A 649 -2.64 22.58 -23.25
C THR A 649 -2.89 21.12 -23.61
N ILE A 650 -3.59 20.84 -24.71
CA ILE A 650 -3.71 19.50 -25.29
C ILE A 650 -2.81 19.39 -26.51
N LEU A 651 -2.04 18.31 -26.61
CA LEU A 651 -1.21 17.95 -27.75
C LEU A 651 -1.82 16.73 -28.43
N GLU A 652 -2.25 16.88 -29.68
CA GLU A 652 -2.79 15.80 -30.49
C GLU A 652 -1.95 15.63 -31.77
N ARG A 653 -1.60 14.37 -32.05
CA ARG A 653 -0.83 13.96 -33.22
C ARG A 653 -1.62 14.16 -34.50
N MET A 654 -2.91 13.84 -34.46
CA MET A 654 -3.82 13.97 -35.59
C MET A 654 -4.29 15.40 -35.81
N ASN A 655 -4.81 15.69 -37.00
CA ASN A 655 -5.42 16.98 -37.34
C ASN A 655 -6.80 17.20 -36.67
N VAL A 656 -7.39 16.16 -36.07
CA VAL A 656 -8.72 16.14 -35.44
C VAL A 656 -8.66 15.56 -34.03
N CYS A 657 -9.63 15.95 -33.18
CA CYS A 657 -9.84 15.36 -31.85
C CYS A 657 -10.71 14.08 -31.94
N GLY A 658 -10.76 13.30 -30.85
CA GLY A 658 -11.60 12.08 -30.73
C GLY A 658 -10.80 10.78 -30.69
N GLY A 659 -9.64 10.70 -31.33
CA GLY A 659 -8.72 9.56 -31.28
C GLY A 659 -9.27 8.32 -31.98
N GLN A 660 -9.89 7.39 -31.25
CA GLN A 660 -10.64 6.25 -31.83
C GLN A 660 -12.11 6.57 -32.11
N ALA A 661 -12.61 7.71 -31.63
CA ALA A 661 -13.98 8.17 -31.81
C ALA A 661 -14.04 9.15 -33.00
N THR A 662 -14.06 8.60 -34.22
CA THR A 662 -14.00 9.34 -35.49
C THR A 662 -15.24 9.10 -36.37
N SER A 663 -15.43 9.97 -37.37
CA SER A 663 -16.47 9.84 -38.40
C SER A 663 -15.89 10.06 -39.79
N ILE A 664 -16.45 9.41 -40.81
CA ILE A 664 -16.02 9.55 -42.21
C ILE A 664 -17.19 10.03 -43.06
N SER A 665 -16.89 10.78 -44.12
CA SER A 665 -17.88 11.28 -45.08
C SER A 665 -18.27 10.20 -46.09
N LEU A 666 -19.54 10.20 -46.49
CA LEU A 666 -20.12 9.26 -47.45
C LEU A 666 -20.86 10.03 -48.56
N ASP A 667 -21.01 9.41 -49.73
CA ASP A 667 -21.92 9.89 -50.76
C ASP A 667 -23.37 9.59 -50.34
N GLU A 668 -24.08 10.61 -49.88
CA GLU A 668 -25.47 10.53 -49.43
C GLU A 668 -26.42 10.00 -50.52
N LYS A 669 -26.15 10.27 -51.81
CA LYS A 669 -26.99 9.80 -52.92
C LYS A 669 -26.80 8.32 -53.22
N LYS A 670 -25.62 7.77 -52.92
CA LYS A 670 -25.35 6.33 -53.09
C LYS A 670 -25.75 5.54 -51.83
N TYR A 671 -25.40 6.03 -50.65
CA TYR A 671 -25.45 5.27 -49.39
C TYR A 671 -26.58 5.70 -48.43
N GLY A 672 -27.43 6.67 -48.78
CA GLY A 672 -28.55 7.14 -47.96
C GLY A 672 -28.17 8.07 -46.80
N ALA A 673 -26.90 8.14 -46.42
CA ALA A 673 -26.38 9.09 -45.42
C ALA A 673 -25.05 9.71 -45.87
N SER A 674 -24.80 10.96 -45.49
CA SER A 674 -23.57 11.71 -45.78
C SER A 674 -22.40 11.39 -44.84
N TRP A 675 -22.60 10.55 -43.82
CA TRP A 675 -21.58 10.22 -42.82
C TRP A 675 -21.83 8.88 -42.13
N MET A 676 -20.76 8.31 -41.57
CA MET A 676 -20.82 7.24 -40.58
C MET A 676 -19.73 7.40 -39.52
N ASN A 677 -19.94 6.85 -38.33
CA ASN A 677 -18.85 6.64 -37.37
C ASN A 677 -18.08 5.37 -37.77
N ASP A 678 -16.75 5.44 -37.84
CA ASP A 678 -15.93 4.34 -38.37
C ASP A 678 -15.15 3.55 -37.30
N GLY A 679 -15.00 4.14 -36.11
CA GLY A 679 -14.33 3.53 -34.95
C GLY A 679 -15.33 3.18 -33.84
N VAL A 680 -15.49 4.09 -32.87
CA VAL A 680 -16.54 3.97 -31.84
C VAL A 680 -17.90 4.33 -32.43
N GLN A 681 -18.87 3.42 -32.41
CA GLN A 681 -20.17 3.60 -33.08
C GLN A 681 -21.37 3.72 -32.13
N GLY A 682 -21.25 3.23 -30.90
CA GLY A 682 -22.37 3.12 -29.96
C GLY A 682 -21.96 2.55 -28.60
N GLY A 683 -22.95 2.20 -27.78
CA GLY A 683 -22.70 1.71 -26.41
C GLY A 683 -23.95 1.32 -25.62
N SER A 684 -23.77 1.18 -24.30
CA SER A 684 -24.88 0.92 -23.36
C SER A 684 -25.58 2.23 -22.97
N PRO A 685 -26.91 2.24 -22.74
CA PRO A 685 -27.60 3.32 -22.03
C PRO A 685 -27.02 3.66 -20.64
N ALA A 686 -26.19 2.77 -20.08
CA ALA A 686 -25.42 3.01 -18.85
C ALA A 686 -24.23 3.98 -19.02
N PHE A 687 -23.90 4.43 -20.24
CA PHE A 687 -22.77 5.33 -20.51
C PHE A 687 -23.12 6.81 -20.17
N LYS A 688 -23.28 7.08 -18.87
CA LYS A 688 -23.81 8.34 -18.32
C LYS A 688 -22.92 9.56 -18.55
N HIS A 689 -21.60 9.46 -18.38
CA HIS A 689 -20.67 10.58 -18.60
C HIS A 689 -20.56 10.91 -20.09
N THR A 690 -20.55 9.90 -20.94
CA THR A 690 -20.58 10.05 -22.40
C THR A 690 -21.87 10.74 -22.83
N SER A 691 -23.02 10.27 -22.33
CA SER A 691 -24.33 10.90 -22.56
C SER A 691 -24.39 12.35 -22.06
N HIS A 692 -23.80 12.65 -20.89
CA HIS A 692 -23.75 14.01 -20.36
C HIS A 692 -22.97 14.95 -21.27
N PHE A 693 -21.81 14.56 -21.79
CA PHE A 693 -21.08 15.41 -22.75
C PHE A 693 -21.83 15.56 -24.09
N PHE A 694 -22.38 14.46 -24.63
CA PHE A 694 -23.23 14.49 -25.83
C PHE A 694 -24.38 15.50 -25.71
N HIS A 695 -25.19 15.39 -24.66
CA HIS A 695 -26.30 16.30 -24.38
C HIS A 695 -25.85 17.76 -24.18
N LYS A 696 -24.73 17.97 -23.47
CA LYS A 696 -24.15 19.30 -23.16
C LYS A 696 -23.74 20.09 -24.40
N TYR A 697 -23.47 19.42 -25.52
CA TYR A 697 -23.17 20.05 -26.81
C TYR A 697 -24.28 19.86 -27.87
N GLY A 698 -25.45 19.32 -27.50
CA GLY A 698 -26.59 19.13 -28.41
C GLY A 698 -26.48 17.94 -29.38
N HIS A 699 -25.55 17.02 -29.12
CA HIS A 699 -25.25 15.84 -29.94
C HIS A 699 -25.77 14.56 -29.26
N ASP A 700 -27.06 14.48 -28.97
CA ASP A 700 -27.63 13.33 -28.26
C ASP A 700 -27.53 12.00 -29.04
N TRP A 701 -27.57 10.87 -28.31
CA TRP A 701 -27.53 9.52 -28.90
C TRP A 701 -28.92 9.01 -29.27
N HIS A 702 -28.99 8.04 -30.19
CA HIS A 702 -30.25 7.44 -30.63
C HIS A 702 -30.33 5.94 -30.24
N PRO A 703 -31.47 5.47 -29.71
CA PRO A 703 -31.65 4.07 -29.32
C PRO A 703 -31.71 3.13 -30.54
N VAL A 704 -31.32 1.86 -30.32
CA VAL A 704 -31.40 0.78 -31.32
C VAL A 704 -31.60 -0.58 -30.62
N LYS A 705 -32.33 -1.50 -31.26
CA LYS A 705 -32.47 -2.90 -30.82
C LYS A 705 -31.40 -3.76 -31.49
N LEU A 706 -30.56 -4.45 -30.71
CA LEU A 706 -29.45 -5.24 -31.27
C LEU A 706 -29.93 -6.51 -32.00
N GLN A 707 -29.51 -6.66 -33.25
CA GLN A 707 -29.60 -7.91 -34.02
C GLN A 707 -28.20 -8.45 -34.36
N VAL A 708 -27.91 -9.72 -34.05
CA VAL A 708 -26.63 -10.40 -34.35
C VAL A 708 -26.77 -11.60 -35.28
N ALA A 709 -25.74 -11.91 -36.07
CA ALA A 709 -25.66 -13.07 -36.95
C ALA A 709 -24.26 -13.71 -36.90
N PHE A 710 -24.09 -14.76 -36.11
CA PHE A 710 -22.79 -15.38 -35.85
C PHE A 710 -22.68 -16.75 -36.51
N GLY A 711 -21.59 -17.00 -37.24
CA GLY A 711 -21.39 -18.24 -38.00
C GLY A 711 -22.15 -18.26 -39.33
N LYS A 712 -22.07 -19.38 -40.05
CA LYS A 712 -22.70 -19.57 -41.37
C LYS A 712 -23.14 -21.02 -41.60
N GLY A 713 -24.32 -21.20 -42.19
CA GLY A 713 -24.97 -22.51 -42.37
C GLY A 713 -25.39 -23.18 -41.05
N GLU A 714 -26.34 -24.12 -41.14
CA GLU A 714 -26.99 -24.83 -40.04
C GLU A 714 -26.03 -25.29 -38.91
N GLY A 715 -24.88 -25.86 -39.28
CA GLY A 715 -23.89 -26.40 -38.33
C GLY A 715 -23.03 -25.36 -37.57
N SER A 716 -23.20 -24.06 -37.82
CA SER A 716 -22.49 -23.00 -37.08
C SER A 716 -23.24 -21.68 -36.88
N PHE A 717 -24.32 -21.42 -37.62
CA PHE A 717 -25.11 -20.20 -37.52
C PHE A 717 -25.92 -20.12 -36.22
N TRP A 718 -25.93 -18.94 -35.59
CA TRP A 718 -26.94 -18.55 -34.62
C TRP A 718 -27.20 -17.04 -34.58
N THR A 719 -28.34 -16.68 -33.99
CA THR A 719 -28.80 -15.30 -33.82
C THR A 719 -29.60 -15.17 -32.52
N ASN A 720 -29.81 -13.93 -32.07
CA ASN A 720 -30.74 -13.59 -31.00
C ASN A 720 -32.15 -13.23 -31.50
N VAL A 721 -32.35 -13.05 -32.82
CA VAL A 721 -33.61 -12.53 -33.39
C VAL A 721 -34.70 -13.62 -33.49
N PHE A 722 -34.32 -14.87 -33.79
CA PHE A 722 -35.23 -16.01 -33.89
C PHE A 722 -34.57 -17.30 -33.36
N PRO A 723 -35.34 -18.33 -32.94
CA PRO A 723 -34.77 -19.61 -32.51
C PRO A 723 -33.99 -20.28 -33.65
N SER A 724 -32.74 -20.68 -33.39
CA SER A 724 -31.84 -21.27 -34.39
C SER A 724 -31.29 -22.62 -33.93
N THR A 725 -31.01 -23.52 -34.87
CA THR A 725 -30.68 -24.94 -34.61
C THR A 725 -29.50 -25.13 -33.65
N LEU A 726 -28.48 -24.26 -33.74
CA LEU A 726 -27.32 -24.29 -32.86
C LEU A 726 -27.64 -23.90 -31.39
N VAL A 727 -28.58 -22.97 -31.18
CA VAL A 727 -29.06 -22.57 -29.84
C VAL A 727 -29.83 -23.72 -29.20
N GLU A 728 -30.67 -24.39 -29.98
CA GLU A 728 -31.38 -25.59 -29.54
C GLU A 728 -30.42 -26.73 -29.18
N GLN A 729 -29.42 -26.99 -30.04
CA GLN A 729 -28.36 -27.99 -29.81
C GLN A 729 -27.63 -27.76 -28.48
N PHE A 730 -27.27 -26.52 -28.16
CA PHE A 730 -26.49 -26.19 -26.96
C PHE A 730 -27.32 -25.72 -25.75
N GLN A 731 -28.66 -25.81 -25.79
CA GLN A 731 -29.53 -25.40 -24.66
C GLN A 731 -29.17 -26.05 -23.31
N GLY A 732 -28.56 -27.25 -23.33
CA GLY A 732 -27.99 -27.90 -22.14
C GLY A 732 -26.80 -27.13 -21.54
N ASP A 733 -25.83 -26.76 -22.38
CA ASP A 733 -24.65 -25.98 -21.97
C ASP A 733 -24.99 -24.51 -21.71
N ILE A 734 -25.95 -23.88 -22.42
CA ILE A 734 -26.44 -22.53 -22.12
C ILE A 734 -26.90 -22.43 -20.66
N ARG A 735 -27.90 -23.24 -20.24
CA ARG A 735 -28.41 -23.23 -18.84
C ARG A 735 -27.35 -23.54 -17.79
N LYS A 736 -26.30 -24.28 -18.15
CA LYS A 736 -25.15 -24.60 -17.31
C LYS A 736 -24.18 -23.41 -17.21
N PHE A 737 -24.03 -22.62 -18.27
CA PHE A 737 -23.25 -21.39 -18.31
C PHE A 737 -23.75 -20.38 -17.27
N GLY A 738 -25.07 -20.11 -17.21
CA GLY A 738 -25.66 -19.24 -16.18
C GLY A 738 -25.41 -19.72 -14.74
N LYS A 739 -25.39 -21.04 -14.50
CA LYS A 739 -25.02 -21.60 -13.19
C LYS A 739 -23.54 -21.36 -12.88
N VAL A 740 -22.66 -21.49 -13.88
CA VAL A 740 -21.22 -21.26 -13.73
C VAL A 740 -20.88 -19.77 -13.54
N LEU A 741 -21.58 -18.83 -14.19
CA LEU A 741 -21.45 -17.39 -13.91
C LEU A 741 -21.72 -17.08 -12.43
N ASN A 742 -22.76 -17.70 -11.85
CA ASN A 742 -23.06 -17.57 -10.42
C ASN A 742 -21.98 -18.23 -9.52
N ILE A 743 -21.40 -19.36 -9.91
CA ILE A 743 -20.27 -19.96 -9.18
C ILE A 743 -19.04 -19.03 -9.21
N ILE A 744 -18.73 -18.43 -10.36
CA ILE A 744 -17.63 -17.45 -10.50
C ILE A 744 -17.86 -16.24 -9.59
N LYS A 745 -19.10 -15.73 -9.51
CA LYS A 745 -19.49 -14.62 -8.61
C LYS A 745 -19.13 -14.88 -7.15
N TYR A 746 -19.52 -16.04 -6.61
CA TYR A 746 -19.24 -16.41 -5.22
C TYR A 746 -17.78 -16.83 -4.96
N THR A 747 -17.03 -17.20 -6.01
CA THR A 747 -15.63 -17.66 -5.91
C THR A 747 -14.63 -16.69 -6.57
N MET A 748 -15.02 -15.42 -6.74
CA MET A 748 -14.31 -14.42 -7.55
C MET A 748 -12.81 -14.26 -7.23
N PRO A 749 -12.31 -14.34 -5.97
CA PRO A 749 -10.88 -14.28 -5.69
C PRO A 749 -10.05 -15.45 -6.26
N LEU A 750 -10.69 -16.60 -6.55
CA LEU A 750 -10.05 -17.78 -7.11
C LEU A 750 -10.38 -17.96 -8.60
N LEU A 751 -11.66 -18.04 -8.96
CA LEU A 751 -12.08 -18.25 -10.35
C LEU A 751 -12.02 -16.97 -11.20
N GLY A 752 -12.06 -15.78 -10.62
CA GLY A 752 -12.05 -14.52 -11.38
C GLY A 752 -10.78 -14.32 -12.21
N LEU A 753 -9.63 -14.82 -11.75
CA LEU A 753 -8.35 -14.74 -12.48
C LEU A 753 -8.19 -15.84 -13.54
N VAL A 754 -9.08 -16.84 -13.58
CA VAL A 754 -9.02 -17.95 -14.54
C VAL A 754 -9.44 -17.45 -15.94
N PRO A 755 -8.71 -17.82 -17.01
CA PRO A 755 -9.11 -17.51 -18.38
C PRO A 755 -10.35 -18.32 -18.83
N ILE A 756 -11.21 -17.74 -19.68
CA ILE A 756 -12.44 -18.40 -20.18
C ILE A 756 -12.16 -19.80 -20.74
N ARG A 757 -11.10 -19.98 -21.55
CA ARG A 757 -10.72 -21.30 -22.12
C ARG A 757 -10.34 -22.38 -21.09
N ILE A 758 -9.98 -21.98 -19.87
CA ILE A 758 -9.67 -22.89 -18.76
C ILE A 758 -10.95 -23.17 -17.96
N MET A 759 -11.76 -22.14 -17.70
CA MET A 759 -13.09 -22.29 -17.09
C MET A 759 -13.98 -23.27 -17.86
N LEU A 760 -14.08 -23.12 -19.19
CA LEU A 760 -14.90 -23.99 -20.04
C LEU A 760 -14.46 -25.48 -19.94
N ARG A 761 -13.17 -25.73 -19.71
CA ARG A 761 -12.61 -27.08 -19.50
C ARG A 761 -12.88 -27.60 -18.09
N ILE A 762 -12.68 -26.79 -17.05
CA ILE A 762 -12.91 -27.14 -15.64
C ILE A 762 -14.36 -27.58 -15.40
N PHE A 763 -15.31 -26.90 -16.05
CA PHE A 763 -16.74 -27.21 -15.95
C PHE A 763 -17.27 -28.14 -17.07
N PHE A 764 -16.37 -28.77 -17.83
CA PHE A 764 -16.70 -29.77 -18.86
C PHE A 764 -17.77 -29.30 -19.87
N PHE A 765 -17.68 -28.08 -20.39
CA PHE A 765 -18.54 -27.60 -21.48
C PHE A 765 -18.19 -28.29 -22.82
N ASN A 766 -19.16 -28.39 -23.73
CA ASN A 766 -18.84 -28.80 -25.10
C ASN A 766 -17.85 -27.81 -25.75
N LYS A 767 -16.86 -28.34 -26.48
CA LYS A 767 -15.88 -27.53 -27.21
C LYS A 767 -16.56 -26.60 -28.22
N ASP A 768 -17.54 -27.11 -28.96
CA ASP A 768 -18.21 -26.35 -30.02
C ASP A 768 -19.11 -25.25 -29.47
N PHE A 769 -19.69 -25.42 -28.27
CA PHE A 769 -20.37 -24.32 -27.56
C PHE A 769 -19.38 -23.19 -27.21
N GLY A 770 -18.18 -23.54 -26.76
CA GLY A 770 -17.10 -22.59 -26.50
C GLY A 770 -16.65 -21.85 -27.77
N ASP A 771 -16.31 -22.61 -28.82
CA ASP A 771 -15.72 -22.08 -30.05
C ASP A 771 -16.76 -21.31 -30.93
N LYS A 772 -18.04 -21.73 -30.97
CA LYS A 772 -19.08 -21.14 -31.86
C LYS A 772 -20.02 -20.14 -31.17
N MET A 773 -20.23 -20.23 -29.86
CA MET A 773 -21.15 -19.32 -29.14
C MET A 773 -20.42 -18.41 -28.16
N VAL A 774 -19.64 -18.98 -27.24
CA VAL A 774 -19.05 -18.19 -26.14
C VAL A 774 -17.97 -17.24 -26.65
N TYR A 775 -17.00 -17.68 -27.47
CA TYR A 775 -15.95 -16.77 -27.92
C TYR A 775 -16.46 -15.66 -28.88
N PRO A 776 -17.33 -15.92 -29.88
CA PRO A 776 -17.90 -14.84 -30.69
C PRO A 776 -18.68 -13.79 -29.88
N LEU A 777 -19.48 -14.22 -28.89
CA LEU A 777 -20.26 -13.31 -28.04
C LEU A 777 -19.36 -12.43 -27.15
N ILE A 778 -18.29 -12.98 -26.55
CA ILE A 778 -17.38 -12.18 -25.71
C ILE A 778 -16.39 -11.35 -26.56
N ALA A 779 -16.16 -11.72 -27.83
CA ALA A 779 -15.46 -10.86 -28.79
C ALA A 779 -16.26 -9.59 -29.08
N LEU A 780 -17.57 -9.72 -29.35
CA LEU A 780 -18.51 -8.60 -29.49
C LEU A 780 -18.47 -7.64 -28.29
N PHE A 781 -18.62 -8.16 -27.06
CA PHE A 781 -18.72 -7.32 -25.86
C PHE A 781 -17.48 -6.45 -25.55
N LEU A 782 -16.29 -6.86 -25.98
CA LEU A 782 -15.03 -6.26 -25.52
C LEU A 782 -14.09 -5.77 -26.64
N GLY A 783 -14.43 -6.00 -27.93
CA GLY A 783 -13.50 -5.76 -29.04
C GLY A 783 -12.22 -6.59 -28.96
N THR A 784 -12.26 -7.76 -28.32
CA THR A 784 -11.04 -8.55 -28.03
C THR A 784 -10.63 -9.51 -29.13
N GLY A 785 -11.51 -9.71 -30.12
CA GLY A 785 -11.30 -10.58 -31.27
C GLY A 785 -10.66 -11.91 -30.90
N ASN A 786 -9.51 -12.19 -31.53
CA ASN A 786 -8.74 -13.42 -31.37
C ASN A 786 -8.13 -13.65 -29.96
N GLN A 787 -8.27 -12.72 -29.01
CA GLN A 787 -7.81 -12.88 -27.62
C GLN A 787 -8.91 -13.30 -26.63
N THR A 788 -10.17 -13.37 -27.05
CA THR A 788 -11.32 -13.67 -26.18
C THR A 788 -11.11 -14.88 -25.25
N ALA A 789 -10.54 -15.98 -25.78
CA ALA A 789 -10.22 -17.19 -25.03
C ALA A 789 -9.26 -16.98 -23.82
N ASN A 790 -8.51 -15.87 -23.81
CA ASN A 790 -7.56 -15.46 -22.77
C ASN A 790 -8.11 -14.41 -21.79
N VAL A 791 -9.33 -13.91 -21.98
CA VAL A 791 -10.01 -12.96 -21.09
C VAL A 791 -10.26 -13.59 -19.71
N SER A 792 -10.24 -12.78 -18.65
CA SER A 792 -10.46 -13.23 -17.26
C SER A 792 -11.94 -13.43 -16.96
N CYS A 793 -12.28 -14.49 -16.21
CA CYS A 793 -13.65 -14.79 -15.81
C CYS A 793 -14.29 -13.74 -14.89
N ALA A 794 -13.51 -12.87 -14.23
CA ALA A 794 -14.05 -11.72 -13.50
C ALA A 794 -14.71 -10.69 -14.44
N ILE A 795 -14.18 -10.50 -15.65
CA ILE A 795 -14.83 -9.64 -16.66
C ILE A 795 -16.04 -10.35 -17.27
N LEU A 796 -15.93 -11.66 -17.52
CA LEU A 796 -17.05 -12.47 -18.00
C LEU A 796 -18.27 -12.38 -17.07
N GLU A 797 -18.05 -12.46 -15.74
CA GLU A 797 -19.13 -12.36 -14.76
C GLU A 797 -19.74 -10.95 -14.72
N ARG A 798 -18.91 -9.90 -14.72
CA ARG A 798 -19.39 -8.51 -14.69
C ARG A 798 -20.18 -8.09 -15.94
N LEU A 799 -19.82 -8.58 -17.13
CA LEU A 799 -20.54 -8.31 -18.38
C LEU A 799 -22.00 -8.76 -18.36
N PHE A 800 -22.36 -9.74 -17.52
CA PHE A 800 -23.74 -10.23 -17.36
C PHE A 800 -24.39 -9.81 -16.03
N HIS A 801 -23.62 -9.49 -14.99
CA HIS A 801 -24.15 -9.33 -13.62
C HIS A 801 -23.84 -8.00 -12.90
N ASP A 802 -22.89 -7.18 -13.37
CA ASP A 802 -22.51 -5.92 -12.69
C ASP A 802 -23.31 -4.76 -13.31
N PRO A 803 -24.22 -4.08 -12.58
CA PRO A 803 -25.03 -2.99 -13.13
C PRO A 803 -24.22 -1.86 -13.78
N ASN A 804 -22.94 -1.70 -13.42
CA ASN A 804 -22.05 -0.65 -13.93
C ASN A 804 -21.28 -1.06 -15.20
N MET A 805 -21.25 -2.36 -15.54
CA MET A 805 -20.47 -2.90 -16.67
C MET A 805 -21.27 -3.84 -17.60
N LYS A 806 -22.47 -4.25 -17.16
CA LYS A 806 -23.39 -5.09 -17.91
C LYS A 806 -23.86 -4.37 -19.17
N LEU A 807 -23.75 -5.05 -20.30
CA LEU A 807 -24.33 -4.61 -21.57
C LEU A 807 -25.76 -5.15 -21.70
N TRP A 808 -25.95 -6.47 -21.59
CA TRP A 808 -27.27 -7.12 -21.69
C TRP A 808 -27.44 -8.19 -20.60
N ASP A 809 -28.68 -8.62 -20.33
CA ASP A 809 -28.92 -9.76 -19.44
C ASP A 809 -28.43 -11.08 -20.05
N TYR A 810 -28.11 -12.05 -19.19
CA TYR A 810 -27.89 -13.43 -19.62
C TYR A 810 -29.24 -14.13 -19.81
N ASP A 811 -29.49 -14.66 -21.01
CA ASP A 811 -30.71 -15.45 -21.29
C ASP A 811 -30.44 -16.95 -21.09
N SER A 812 -31.28 -17.62 -20.30
CA SER A 812 -31.15 -19.06 -20.02
C SER A 812 -31.66 -20.00 -21.13
N GLN A 813 -32.35 -19.46 -22.14
CA GLN A 813 -32.86 -20.14 -23.31
C GLN A 813 -31.98 -19.89 -24.54
N THR A 814 -31.60 -18.62 -24.78
CA THR A 814 -30.93 -18.17 -26.02
C THR A 814 -29.50 -17.63 -25.84
N LEU A 815 -28.95 -17.67 -24.62
CA LEU A 815 -27.67 -17.05 -24.21
C LEU A 815 -27.67 -15.51 -24.24
N LEU A 816 -28.14 -14.91 -25.32
CA LEU A 816 -28.36 -13.47 -25.51
C LEU A 816 -29.88 -13.20 -25.63
N PRO A 817 -30.46 -12.16 -25.01
CA PRO A 817 -31.89 -11.86 -25.11
C PRO A 817 -32.29 -11.48 -26.54
N ASN A 818 -33.59 -11.61 -26.83
CA ASN A 818 -34.15 -11.08 -28.07
C ASN A 818 -34.10 -9.55 -28.06
N LEU A 819 -33.62 -8.95 -29.16
CA LEU A 819 -33.67 -7.50 -29.45
C LEU A 819 -33.27 -6.57 -28.27
N PRO A 820 -32.14 -6.79 -27.57
CA PRO A 820 -31.83 -6.03 -26.37
C PRO A 820 -31.44 -4.58 -26.71
N PRO A 821 -31.73 -3.61 -25.82
CA PRO A 821 -31.49 -2.20 -26.10
C PRO A 821 -29.99 -1.84 -26.10
N MET A 822 -29.65 -0.91 -26.97
CA MET A 822 -28.32 -0.35 -27.18
C MET A 822 -28.48 1.10 -27.68
N VAL A 823 -27.40 1.89 -27.69
CA VAL A 823 -27.41 3.26 -28.26
C VAL A 823 -26.40 3.38 -29.39
N THR A 824 -26.74 4.18 -30.40
CA THR A 824 -25.83 4.64 -31.47
C THR A 824 -25.37 6.06 -31.17
N PHE A 825 -24.11 6.35 -31.43
CA PHE A 825 -23.51 7.67 -31.13
C PHE A 825 -23.80 8.69 -32.26
N PRO A 826 -23.88 9.99 -31.93
CA PRO A 826 -23.98 11.09 -32.91
C PRO A 826 -22.77 11.11 -33.86
N LYS A 827 -22.77 12.03 -34.83
CA LYS A 827 -21.62 12.29 -35.70
C LYS A 827 -20.43 12.80 -34.89
N LEU A 828 -19.53 11.90 -34.51
CA LEU A 828 -18.46 12.15 -33.55
C LEU A 828 -17.50 13.27 -33.95
N HIS A 829 -17.19 13.45 -35.24
CA HIS A 829 -16.34 14.57 -35.67
C HIS A 829 -16.97 15.95 -35.37
N ASP A 830 -18.29 16.11 -35.51
CA ASP A 830 -18.95 17.39 -35.25
C ASP A 830 -19.03 17.62 -33.73
N PHE A 831 -19.39 16.59 -32.96
CA PHE A 831 -19.33 16.60 -31.50
C PHE A 831 -17.94 16.96 -30.95
N TYR A 832 -16.87 16.32 -31.45
CA TYR A 832 -15.48 16.62 -31.01
C TYR A 832 -14.96 17.97 -31.52
N HIS A 833 -15.49 18.48 -32.64
CA HIS A 833 -15.24 19.85 -33.10
C HIS A 833 -15.87 20.87 -32.16
N ASP A 834 -17.14 20.71 -31.81
CA ASP A 834 -17.86 21.66 -30.97
C ASP A 834 -17.36 21.63 -29.52
N TRP A 835 -17.03 20.44 -29.01
CA TRP A 835 -16.34 20.26 -27.74
C TRP A 835 -14.95 20.93 -27.75
N ARG A 836 -14.18 20.82 -28.85
CA ARG A 836 -12.91 21.55 -29.01
C ARG A 836 -13.14 23.06 -28.96
N ALA A 837 -14.11 23.59 -29.70
CA ALA A 837 -14.39 25.01 -29.77
C ALA A 837 -14.80 25.60 -28.41
N ASP A 838 -15.62 24.89 -27.63
CA ASP A 838 -15.97 25.25 -26.25
C ASP A 838 -14.72 25.30 -25.34
N LEU A 839 -13.83 24.31 -25.40
CA LEU A 839 -12.59 24.30 -24.63
C LEU A 839 -11.65 25.44 -25.03
N GLU A 840 -11.50 25.72 -26.33
CA GLU A 840 -10.70 26.83 -26.84
C GLU A 840 -11.30 28.19 -26.39
N SER A 841 -12.63 28.34 -26.36
CA SER A 841 -13.31 29.52 -25.83
C SER A 841 -13.04 29.75 -24.33
N LYS A 842 -12.83 28.66 -23.57
CA LYS A 842 -12.45 28.67 -22.13
C LYS A 842 -10.95 28.86 -21.91
N GLY A 843 -10.17 29.07 -22.97
CA GLY A 843 -8.73 29.32 -22.92
C GLY A 843 -7.85 28.07 -22.84
N VAL A 844 -8.39 26.89 -23.16
CA VAL A 844 -7.58 25.68 -23.37
C VAL A 844 -6.83 25.81 -24.70
N THR A 845 -5.53 25.56 -24.70
CA THR A 845 -4.72 25.59 -25.92
C THR A 845 -4.70 24.20 -26.57
N ILE A 846 -5.44 23.98 -27.65
CA ILE A 846 -5.48 22.68 -28.34
C ILE A 846 -4.61 22.72 -29.60
N ARG A 847 -3.54 21.91 -29.63
CA ARG A 847 -2.64 21.79 -30.79
C ARG A 847 -2.74 20.41 -31.40
N THR A 848 -3.51 20.34 -32.48
CA THR A 848 -3.55 19.22 -33.44
C THR A 848 -2.31 19.22 -34.34
N SER A 849 -2.11 18.14 -35.10
CA SER A 849 -0.95 17.91 -35.98
C SER A 849 0.41 18.08 -35.29
N THR A 850 0.49 17.72 -34.00
CA THR A 850 1.65 17.94 -33.12
C THR A 850 2.11 16.61 -32.51
N ASP A 851 3.16 16.03 -33.07
CA ASP A 851 3.85 14.86 -32.51
C ASP A 851 4.54 15.25 -31.20
N VAL A 852 4.29 14.52 -30.11
CA VAL A 852 5.21 14.45 -28.97
C VAL A 852 6.21 13.34 -29.26
N THR A 853 7.51 13.64 -29.31
CA THR A 853 8.53 12.63 -29.64
C THR A 853 9.10 11.95 -28.40
N GLY A 854 9.19 12.66 -27.27
CA GLY A 854 9.57 12.10 -25.99
C GLY A 854 9.41 13.07 -24.82
N ILE A 855 9.42 12.52 -23.60
CA ILE A 855 9.50 13.29 -22.36
C ILE A 855 10.93 13.21 -21.83
N LEU A 856 11.66 14.33 -21.90
CA LEU A 856 13.08 14.43 -21.58
C LEU A 856 13.35 14.44 -20.07
N GLU A 857 12.55 15.21 -19.32
CA GLU A 857 12.70 15.37 -17.87
C GLU A 857 11.34 15.25 -17.18
N ARG A 858 11.30 14.47 -16.09
CA ARG A 858 10.14 14.37 -15.18
C ARG A 858 10.63 14.17 -13.75
N ASN A 859 10.72 15.23 -12.95
CA ASN A 859 10.98 15.07 -11.52
C ASN A 859 10.47 16.24 -10.69
N SER A 860 10.11 15.98 -9.43
CA SER A 860 9.78 16.98 -8.41
C SER A 860 10.90 17.15 -7.37
N SER A 861 12.12 16.72 -7.71
CA SER A 861 13.29 16.72 -6.81
C SER A 861 14.28 17.87 -7.09
N VAL A 862 14.01 18.73 -8.07
CA VAL A 862 14.79 19.95 -8.37
C VAL A 862 13.79 21.12 -8.45
N PRO A 863 13.99 22.25 -7.74
CA PRO A 863 12.98 23.32 -7.66
C PRO A 863 12.68 24.08 -8.96
N SER A 864 13.46 23.91 -10.02
CA SER A 864 13.47 24.80 -11.19
C SER A 864 12.88 24.25 -12.50
N ASN A 865 12.65 22.93 -12.63
CA ASN A 865 12.12 22.33 -13.86
C ASN A 865 10.73 21.71 -13.68
N GLY A 866 9.87 21.95 -14.66
CA GLY A 866 8.65 21.19 -14.88
C GLY A 866 8.92 19.83 -15.54
N ILE A 867 7.86 19.20 -16.02
CA ILE A 867 7.92 18.24 -17.12
C ILE A 867 8.56 18.94 -18.32
N LYS A 868 9.63 18.38 -18.90
CA LYS A 868 10.11 18.79 -20.23
C LYS A 868 9.80 17.72 -21.26
N LEU A 869 9.25 18.14 -22.39
CA LEU A 869 8.93 17.28 -23.52
C LEU A 869 9.37 17.90 -24.84
N THR A 870 9.56 17.07 -25.85
CA THR A 870 9.84 17.50 -27.23
C THR A 870 8.60 17.36 -28.10
N THR A 871 8.28 18.43 -28.84
CA THR A 871 7.24 18.47 -29.87
C THR A 871 7.85 18.68 -31.24
N ARG A 872 7.16 18.19 -32.28
CA ARG A 872 7.41 18.53 -33.69
C ARG A 872 6.08 18.57 -34.45
N PRO A 873 6.00 19.21 -35.63
CA PRO A 873 4.87 19.00 -36.55
C PRO A 873 4.74 17.51 -36.90
N PHE A 874 3.51 17.01 -36.94
CA PHE A 874 3.23 15.65 -37.41
C PHE A 874 3.63 15.47 -38.87
N ASP A 875 4.37 14.41 -39.17
CA ASP A 875 4.83 14.06 -40.52
C ASP A 875 3.93 12.96 -41.12
N PRO A 876 3.06 13.27 -42.11
CA PRO A 876 2.17 12.29 -42.72
C PRO A 876 2.88 11.29 -43.65
N SER A 877 4.13 11.52 -44.05
CA SER A 877 4.89 10.59 -44.92
C SER A 877 5.28 9.30 -44.19
N LEU A 878 5.32 9.31 -42.86
CA LEU A 878 5.58 8.12 -42.04
C LEU A 878 4.52 7.00 -42.23
N ASN A 879 3.36 7.32 -42.82
CA ASN A 879 2.33 6.33 -43.16
C ASN A 879 2.53 5.66 -44.54
N ASP A 880 3.55 6.04 -45.33
CA ASP A 880 3.73 5.50 -46.70
C ASP A 880 4.04 4.00 -46.75
N LYS A 881 4.63 3.42 -45.70
CA LYS A 881 4.76 1.95 -45.57
C LYS A 881 3.42 1.25 -45.35
N ALA A 882 2.42 1.91 -44.75
CA ALA A 882 1.10 1.31 -44.55
C ALA A 882 0.34 1.15 -45.88
N LYS A 883 0.54 2.09 -46.81
CA LYS A 883 0.01 2.06 -48.18
C LYS A 883 0.54 0.89 -49.03
N GLN A 884 1.66 0.27 -48.63
CA GLN A 884 2.18 -0.94 -49.28
C GLN A 884 1.33 -2.19 -49.00
N PHE A 885 0.56 -2.23 -47.90
CA PHE A 885 -0.25 -3.39 -47.52
C PHE A 885 -1.70 -3.30 -48.05
N ALA A 886 -2.23 -2.09 -48.23
CA ALA A 886 -3.40 -1.84 -49.06
C ALA A 886 -3.34 -0.39 -49.61
N PRO A 887 -3.64 -0.15 -50.90
CA PRO A 887 -3.38 1.13 -51.56
C PRO A 887 -4.29 2.29 -51.10
N GLN A 888 -5.37 1.98 -50.38
CA GLN A 888 -6.31 2.97 -49.81
C GLN A 888 -6.16 3.15 -48.29
N VAL A 889 -5.02 2.77 -47.69
CA VAL A 889 -4.77 3.01 -46.26
C VAL A 889 -4.53 4.50 -46.02
N ILE A 890 -5.54 5.17 -45.47
CA ILE A 890 -5.48 6.59 -45.10
C ILE A 890 -4.73 6.77 -43.77
N HIS A 891 -4.82 5.79 -42.86
CA HIS A 891 -4.37 5.93 -41.48
C HIS A 891 -3.74 4.65 -40.89
N ASP A 892 -2.44 4.73 -40.54
CA ASP A 892 -1.81 3.88 -39.53
C ASP A 892 -1.49 4.74 -38.30
N PRO A 893 -2.02 4.43 -37.10
CA PRO A 893 -1.76 5.20 -35.89
C PRO A 893 -0.29 5.18 -35.43
N ARG A 894 0.59 4.39 -36.06
CA ARG A 894 1.96 4.13 -35.61
C ARG A 894 3.07 4.50 -36.58
N GLY A 895 2.76 4.93 -37.82
CA GLY A 895 3.70 5.45 -38.84
C GLY A 895 5.17 5.01 -38.67
N ASP A 896 5.48 3.79 -39.13
CA ASP A 896 6.65 2.94 -38.85
C ASP A 896 7.90 3.66 -38.27
N TRP A 897 8.18 3.43 -36.98
CA TRP A 897 9.17 4.14 -36.15
C TRP A 897 10.65 3.85 -36.50
N THR A 898 11.08 4.11 -37.73
CA THR A 898 12.47 3.99 -38.20
C THR A 898 12.91 5.19 -39.04
N ASP A 899 13.83 5.98 -38.49
CA ASP A 899 14.76 6.91 -39.16
C ASP A 899 14.19 8.12 -39.95
N GLY A 900 14.16 9.29 -39.29
CA GLY A 900 13.93 10.62 -39.88
C GLY A 900 12.65 11.35 -39.37
N PRO A 901 12.49 12.66 -39.61
CA PRO A 901 13.45 13.63 -40.19
C PRO A 901 14.54 14.13 -39.21
N SER A 902 15.27 15.17 -39.61
CA SER A 902 16.32 15.81 -38.80
C SER A 902 15.82 16.42 -37.49
N ALA A 903 16.63 16.34 -36.42
CA ALA A 903 16.38 16.97 -35.12
C ALA A 903 16.29 18.51 -35.17
N ALA A 904 16.58 19.14 -36.31
CA ALA A 904 16.53 20.60 -36.53
C ALA A 904 15.13 21.25 -36.43
N GLN A 905 14.07 20.47 -36.16
CA GLN A 905 12.70 20.98 -35.97
C GLN A 905 12.05 20.59 -34.63
N GLU A 906 12.74 19.86 -33.74
CA GLU A 906 12.17 19.54 -32.42
C GLU A 906 12.19 20.77 -31.50
N GLN A 907 11.03 21.13 -30.94
CA GLN A 907 10.88 22.18 -29.96
C GLN A 907 10.80 21.57 -28.56
N THR A 908 11.58 22.10 -27.60
CA THR A 908 11.50 21.66 -26.19
C THR A 908 10.58 22.58 -25.41
N GLU A 909 9.59 22.01 -24.74
CA GLU A 909 8.56 22.73 -23.99
C GLU A 909 8.52 22.30 -22.53
N THR A 910 7.99 23.16 -21.64
CA THR A 910 7.97 22.94 -20.18
C THR A 910 6.58 23.17 -19.56
N TYR A 911 6.13 22.21 -18.75
CA TYR A 911 4.80 22.17 -18.11
C TYR A 911 4.90 21.71 -16.65
N ASP A 912 3.94 22.06 -15.80
CA ASP A 912 3.97 21.71 -14.37
C ASP A 912 3.55 20.27 -14.08
N GLU A 913 2.56 19.76 -14.83
CA GLU A 913 2.00 18.40 -14.72
C GLU A 913 1.74 17.83 -16.12
N LEU A 914 1.80 16.50 -16.23
CA LEU A 914 1.58 15.72 -17.45
C LEU A 914 0.42 14.73 -17.27
N VAL A 915 -0.56 14.76 -18.17
CA VAL A 915 -1.60 13.74 -18.29
C VAL A 915 -1.39 12.97 -19.60
N MET A 916 -1.09 11.68 -19.48
CA MET A 916 -0.92 10.77 -20.61
C MET A 916 -2.29 10.15 -20.95
N CYS A 917 -2.91 10.60 -22.04
CA CYS A 917 -4.17 10.08 -22.59
C CYS A 917 -3.97 9.25 -23.87
N VAL A 918 -2.76 8.69 -24.03
CA VAL A 918 -2.34 7.77 -25.09
C VAL A 918 -2.40 6.30 -24.65
N LEU A 919 -2.15 5.35 -25.55
CA LEU A 919 -2.05 3.93 -25.25
C LEU A 919 -0.88 3.61 -24.29
N ALA A 920 -0.94 2.49 -23.57
CA ALA A 920 -0.02 2.23 -22.45
C ALA A 920 1.44 1.99 -22.88
N ASP A 921 1.65 1.40 -24.05
CA ASP A 921 2.99 1.19 -24.64
C ASP A 921 3.51 2.42 -25.38
N ASP A 922 2.63 3.21 -26.01
CA ASP A 922 2.97 4.58 -26.43
C ASP A 922 3.42 5.44 -25.24
N ALA A 923 2.75 5.33 -24.09
CA ALA A 923 3.21 5.98 -22.87
C ALA A 923 4.60 5.47 -22.46
N VAL A 924 4.87 4.16 -22.49
CA VAL A 924 6.23 3.62 -22.22
C VAL A 924 7.27 4.12 -23.23
N ARG A 925 6.91 4.26 -24.50
CA ARG A 925 7.74 4.77 -25.59
C ARG A 925 8.11 6.24 -25.34
N LEU A 926 7.11 7.11 -25.18
CA LEU A 926 7.26 8.54 -24.94
C LEU A 926 7.98 8.86 -23.63
N LEU A 927 7.68 8.14 -22.55
CA LEU A 927 8.39 8.28 -21.28
C LEU A 927 9.85 7.79 -21.37
N GLY A 928 10.18 6.91 -22.32
CA GLY A 928 11.55 6.59 -22.73
C GLY A 928 12.50 6.29 -21.56
N LYS A 929 13.59 7.06 -21.45
CA LYS A 929 14.57 6.94 -20.36
C LYS A 929 14.04 7.43 -19.00
N THR A 930 13.02 8.30 -18.95
CA THR A 930 12.41 8.77 -17.70
C THR A 930 11.39 7.79 -17.10
N SER A 931 11.01 6.73 -17.83
CA SER A 931 10.08 5.71 -17.30
C SER A 931 10.74 4.84 -16.22
N THR A 932 10.17 4.87 -15.01
CA THR A 932 10.58 4.06 -13.87
C THR A 932 10.33 2.57 -14.12
N TRP A 933 11.00 1.70 -13.35
CA TRP A 933 10.74 0.26 -13.38
C TRP A 933 9.26 -0.08 -13.10
N ARG A 934 8.56 0.69 -12.24
CA ARG A 934 7.14 0.51 -11.93
C ARG A 934 6.23 0.84 -13.12
N GLU A 935 6.45 1.98 -13.76
CA GLU A 935 5.73 2.35 -15.00
C GLU A 935 5.99 1.29 -16.09
N ARG A 936 7.25 0.90 -16.30
CA ARG A 936 7.61 -0.17 -17.25
C ARG A 936 7.00 -1.53 -16.90
N PHE A 937 6.80 -1.84 -15.61
CA PHE A 937 6.17 -3.09 -15.18
C PHE A 937 4.65 -3.06 -15.43
N VAL A 938 3.96 -2.04 -14.93
CA VAL A 938 2.49 -1.93 -15.01
C VAL A 938 2.06 -1.73 -16.47
N LEU A 939 2.59 -0.73 -17.17
CA LEU A 939 2.14 -0.34 -18.51
C LEU A 939 2.40 -1.45 -19.54
N ARG A 940 3.56 -2.13 -19.50
CA ARG A 940 3.85 -3.31 -20.34
C ARG A 940 3.05 -4.57 -19.93
N GLY A 941 2.14 -4.46 -18.97
CA GLY A 941 1.11 -5.46 -18.70
C GLY A 941 -0.07 -5.38 -19.67
N ALA A 942 -0.30 -4.22 -20.29
CA ALA A 942 -1.24 -4.11 -21.40
C ALA A 942 -0.65 -4.80 -22.64
N LYS A 943 -1.54 -5.35 -23.48
CA LYS A 943 -1.15 -6.01 -24.74
C LYS A 943 -2.15 -5.63 -25.82
N PHE A 944 -1.63 -4.82 -26.73
CA PHE A 944 -2.34 -4.38 -27.92
C PHE A 944 -2.03 -5.29 -29.11
N PHE A 945 -2.95 -5.32 -30.06
CA PHE A 945 -2.90 -6.11 -31.28
C PHE A 945 -3.24 -5.20 -32.47
N ASP A 946 -2.77 -5.61 -33.66
CA ASP A 946 -2.87 -4.80 -34.87
C ASP A 946 -4.01 -5.33 -35.73
N ASP A 947 -5.09 -4.57 -35.82
CA ASP A 947 -6.29 -4.95 -36.56
C ASP A 947 -6.49 -3.95 -37.71
N ILE A 948 -7.00 -4.39 -38.86
CA ILE A 948 -7.37 -3.50 -39.97
C ILE A 948 -8.86 -3.60 -40.24
N THR A 949 -9.54 -2.45 -40.28
CA THR A 949 -10.90 -2.34 -40.78
C THR A 949 -10.87 -1.89 -42.23
N ILE A 950 -11.61 -2.60 -43.08
CA ILE A 950 -11.98 -2.16 -44.42
C ILE A 950 -13.43 -1.72 -44.35
N THR A 951 -13.71 -0.46 -44.69
CA THR A 951 -15.08 0.02 -44.94
C THR A 951 -15.35 -0.15 -46.44
N HIS A 952 -16.44 -0.83 -46.81
CA HIS A 952 -16.75 -1.18 -48.21
C HIS A 952 -18.26 -1.26 -48.48
N SER A 953 -18.66 -1.21 -49.75
CA SER A 953 -20.03 -1.51 -50.21
C SER A 953 -20.11 -2.85 -50.98
N ASP A 954 -19.28 -3.82 -50.60
CA ASP A 954 -19.22 -5.13 -51.26
C ASP A 954 -20.19 -6.14 -50.64
N SER A 955 -21.46 -6.03 -51.04
CA SER A 955 -22.56 -6.93 -50.64
C SER A 955 -22.37 -8.38 -51.08
N ASP A 956 -21.67 -8.62 -52.21
CA ASP A 956 -21.38 -9.94 -52.75
C ASP A 956 -20.38 -10.69 -51.83
N TYR A 957 -19.27 -10.02 -51.48
CA TYR A 957 -18.33 -10.51 -50.46
C TYR A 957 -19.05 -10.76 -49.14
N PHE A 958 -19.83 -9.78 -48.67
CA PHE A 958 -20.44 -9.83 -47.34
C PHE A 958 -21.46 -10.99 -47.23
N SER A 959 -22.30 -11.17 -48.24
CA SER A 959 -23.23 -12.31 -48.33
C SER A 959 -22.55 -13.65 -48.65
N ASN A 960 -21.32 -13.66 -49.14
CA ASN A 960 -20.51 -14.88 -49.26
C ASN A 960 -19.94 -15.31 -47.90
N ILE A 961 -19.46 -14.39 -47.06
CA ILE A 961 -18.88 -14.69 -45.73
C ILE A 961 -19.94 -14.93 -44.64
N TYR A 962 -21.07 -14.21 -44.67
CA TYR A 962 -22.07 -14.15 -43.58
C TYR A 962 -23.47 -14.64 -43.96
N GLU A 963 -24.35 -14.78 -42.98
CA GLU A 963 -25.79 -15.01 -43.18
C GLU A 963 -26.55 -13.68 -42.95
N THR A 964 -26.90 -13.02 -44.05
CA THR A 964 -27.33 -11.62 -44.09
C THR A 964 -28.84 -11.44 -44.21
N HIS A 965 -29.56 -12.51 -44.54
CA HIS A 965 -30.99 -12.55 -44.83
C HIS A 965 -31.64 -13.69 -44.03
N PHE A 966 -32.94 -13.58 -43.72
CA PHE A 966 -33.67 -14.67 -43.07
C PHE A 966 -33.74 -15.90 -43.99
N LYS A 967 -33.53 -17.09 -43.42
CA LYS A 967 -33.74 -18.37 -44.10
C LYS A 967 -34.41 -19.36 -43.15
N SER A 968 -35.42 -20.07 -43.64
CA SER A 968 -36.23 -20.99 -42.83
C SER A 968 -35.51 -22.29 -42.45
N ASP A 969 -34.48 -22.70 -43.19
CA ASP A 969 -33.61 -23.85 -42.89
C ASP A 969 -32.63 -23.60 -41.73
N LEU A 970 -32.42 -22.34 -41.35
CA LEU A 970 -31.59 -21.94 -40.20
C LEU A 970 -32.40 -21.73 -38.91
N ALA A 971 -33.73 -21.82 -39.00
CA ALA A 971 -34.64 -21.65 -37.86
C ALA A 971 -34.97 -23.00 -37.20
N ALA A 972 -34.99 -23.02 -35.87
CA ALA A 972 -35.47 -24.16 -35.09
C ALA A 972 -36.98 -24.02 -34.80
N GLU A 973 -37.66 -25.15 -34.60
CA GLU A 973 -39.09 -25.20 -34.28
C GLU A 973 -39.41 -24.40 -33.00
N PRO A 974 -40.37 -23.44 -33.02
CA PRO A 974 -40.66 -22.60 -31.87
C PRO A 974 -41.32 -23.39 -30.74
N ARG A 975 -40.69 -23.38 -29.56
CA ARG A 975 -41.14 -24.13 -28.37
C ARG A 975 -41.96 -23.30 -27.38
N SER A 976 -42.21 -22.03 -27.69
CA SER A 976 -43.04 -21.11 -26.89
C SER A 976 -43.64 -20.02 -27.78
N LYS A 977 -44.73 -19.39 -27.33
CA LYS A 977 -45.35 -18.27 -28.07
C LYS A 977 -44.35 -17.13 -28.33
N VAL A 978 -43.45 -16.82 -27.40
CA VAL A 978 -42.41 -15.80 -27.58
C VAL A 978 -41.46 -16.15 -28.73
N GLN A 979 -41.13 -17.44 -28.91
CA GLN A 979 -40.31 -17.90 -30.04
C GLN A 979 -41.10 -17.92 -31.36
N GLU A 980 -42.41 -18.20 -31.32
CA GLU A 980 -43.30 -18.13 -32.48
C GLU A 980 -43.45 -16.68 -32.98
N ASP A 981 -43.65 -15.73 -32.07
CA ASP A 981 -43.79 -14.31 -32.41
C ASP A 981 -42.45 -13.66 -32.82
N ALA A 982 -41.33 -14.08 -32.22
CA ALA A 982 -39.99 -13.71 -32.70
C ALA A 982 -39.68 -14.25 -34.11
N LEU A 983 -40.20 -15.43 -34.47
CA LEU A 983 -40.07 -15.97 -35.83
C LEU A 983 -40.92 -15.20 -36.84
N LYS A 984 -42.14 -14.77 -36.46
CA LYS A 984 -42.97 -13.86 -37.28
C LYS A 984 -42.27 -12.52 -37.52
N PHE A 985 -41.69 -11.93 -36.46
CA PHE A 985 -40.89 -10.72 -36.54
C PHE A 985 -39.72 -10.86 -37.52
N ALA A 986 -38.93 -11.94 -37.43
CA ALA A 986 -37.77 -12.15 -38.28
C ALA A 986 -38.11 -12.28 -39.78
N LYS A 987 -39.27 -12.84 -40.11
CA LYS A 987 -39.77 -12.97 -41.49
C LYS A 987 -40.44 -11.70 -42.05
N GLY A 988 -40.85 -10.76 -41.20
CA GLY A 988 -41.71 -9.65 -41.61
C GLY A 988 -43.22 -9.98 -41.66
N GLU A 989 -43.68 -11.00 -40.92
CA GLU A 989 -45.12 -11.40 -40.87
C GLU A 989 -45.99 -10.49 -39.97
N ILE A 990 -45.40 -9.45 -39.39
CA ILE A 990 -46.05 -8.38 -38.58
C ILE A 990 -45.42 -7.03 -38.99
N GLU A 991 -46.10 -5.89 -38.75
CA GLU A 991 -45.54 -4.57 -39.10
C GLU A 991 -44.48 -4.12 -38.07
N GLU A 992 -44.86 -4.08 -36.78
CA GLU A 992 -43.99 -3.75 -35.65
C GLU A 992 -44.19 -4.77 -34.51
N ASN A 993 -43.24 -4.83 -33.56
CA ASN A 993 -43.38 -5.63 -32.33
C ASN A 993 -43.91 -4.80 -31.15
N GLU A 994 -44.08 -5.43 -29.98
CA GLU A 994 -44.57 -4.77 -28.74
C GLU A 994 -43.66 -3.61 -28.24
N ASP A 995 -42.44 -3.49 -28.77
CA ASP A 995 -41.45 -2.45 -28.47
C ASP A 995 -41.45 -1.29 -29.48
N GLY A 996 -42.24 -1.36 -30.57
CA GLY A 996 -42.22 -0.37 -31.67
C GLY A 996 -41.02 -0.49 -32.61
N GLU A 997 -40.33 -1.63 -32.64
CA GLU A 997 -39.30 -1.91 -33.65
C GLU A 997 -39.96 -2.53 -34.88
N LYS A 998 -39.72 -1.95 -36.06
CA LYS A 998 -40.17 -2.49 -37.36
C LYS A 998 -39.61 -3.90 -37.59
N SER A 999 -40.43 -4.77 -38.16
CA SER A 999 -40.08 -6.16 -38.41
C SER A 999 -38.99 -6.37 -39.47
N GLY A 1000 -38.55 -7.62 -39.59
CA GLY A 1000 -37.52 -8.06 -40.52
C GLY A 1000 -36.19 -8.39 -39.84
N TYR A 1001 -35.56 -9.47 -40.31
CA TYR A 1001 -34.21 -9.85 -39.93
C TYR A 1001 -33.19 -8.90 -40.57
N ARG A 1002 -32.66 -7.97 -39.77
CA ARG A 1002 -31.69 -6.94 -40.18
C ARG A 1002 -30.48 -6.96 -39.23
N PRO A 1003 -29.67 -8.05 -39.24
CA PRO A 1003 -28.49 -8.14 -38.40
C PRO A 1003 -27.50 -6.97 -38.63
N MET A 1004 -26.93 -6.51 -37.53
CA MET A 1004 -26.01 -5.36 -37.47
C MET A 1004 -24.56 -5.82 -37.23
N TYR A 1005 -24.41 -6.93 -36.49
CA TYR A 1005 -23.13 -7.47 -36.05
C TYR A 1005 -22.94 -8.92 -36.48
N TYR A 1006 -21.76 -9.22 -37.01
CA TYR A 1006 -21.44 -10.48 -37.64
C TYR A 1006 -20.10 -11.04 -37.17
N THR A 1007 -19.99 -12.37 -37.11
CA THR A 1007 -18.71 -13.06 -36.87
C THR A 1007 -18.58 -14.29 -37.74
N HIS A 1008 -17.43 -14.47 -38.36
CA HIS A 1008 -17.09 -15.64 -39.17
C HIS A 1008 -15.85 -16.32 -38.58
N SER A 1009 -15.90 -17.64 -38.38
CA SER A 1009 -14.73 -18.41 -37.91
C SER A 1009 -14.01 -19.05 -39.08
N TYR A 1010 -12.70 -18.79 -39.22
CA TYR A 1010 -11.89 -19.36 -40.29
C TYR A 1010 -11.86 -20.90 -40.23
N LYS A 1011 -11.86 -21.56 -41.39
CA LYS A 1011 -11.92 -23.04 -41.48
C LYS A 1011 -10.61 -23.69 -41.02
N GLU A 1012 -9.51 -22.95 -41.15
CA GLU A 1012 -8.13 -23.35 -40.87
C GLU A 1012 -7.82 -23.35 -39.37
N ASP A 1013 -8.34 -22.38 -38.62
CA ASP A 1013 -8.45 -22.43 -37.16
C ASP A 1013 -9.78 -21.79 -36.71
N PRO A 1014 -10.82 -22.60 -36.37
CA PRO A 1014 -12.11 -22.10 -35.90
C PRO A 1014 -12.10 -21.29 -34.60
N LYS A 1015 -10.95 -21.13 -33.93
CA LYS A 1015 -10.74 -20.21 -32.80
C LYS A 1015 -10.35 -18.79 -33.22
N LYS A 1016 -10.15 -18.57 -34.52
CA LYS A 1016 -9.84 -17.28 -35.13
C LYS A 1016 -11.10 -16.77 -35.84
N ILE A 1017 -11.38 -15.48 -35.72
CA ILE A 1017 -12.57 -14.87 -36.32
C ILE A 1017 -12.24 -13.63 -37.16
N GLU A 1018 -13.11 -13.38 -38.14
CA GLU A 1018 -13.37 -12.08 -38.76
C GLU A 1018 -14.60 -11.48 -38.08
N MET A 1019 -14.55 -10.21 -37.67
CA MET A 1019 -15.67 -9.50 -37.04
C MET A 1019 -16.13 -8.39 -37.99
N SER A 1020 -17.43 -8.32 -38.27
CA SER A 1020 -17.93 -7.38 -39.28
C SER A 1020 -19.28 -6.76 -38.90
N PHE A 1021 -19.55 -5.60 -39.49
CA PHE A 1021 -20.71 -4.75 -39.20
C PHE A 1021 -21.46 -4.43 -40.50
N ASP A 1022 -22.78 -4.48 -40.47
CA ASP A 1022 -23.63 -3.75 -41.42
C ASP A 1022 -23.96 -2.40 -40.79
N VAL A 1023 -23.29 -1.35 -41.27
CA VAL A 1023 -23.35 0.00 -40.70
C VAL A 1023 -24.68 0.66 -41.05
N THR A 1024 -25.25 0.32 -42.21
CA THR A 1024 -26.55 0.80 -42.69
C THR A 1024 -27.71 0.26 -41.85
N ASN A 1025 -27.64 -0.99 -41.40
CA ASN A 1025 -28.57 -1.53 -40.40
C ASN A 1025 -28.32 -0.93 -39.00
N TYR A 1026 -27.06 -0.65 -38.64
CA TYR A 1026 -26.70 -0.29 -37.26
C TYR A 1026 -26.94 1.20 -36.92
N GLN A 1027 -26.40 2.15 -37.69
CA GLN A 1027 -26.32 3.55 -37.26
C GLN A 1027 -27.59 4.36 -37.62
N HIS A 1028 -28.06 5.19 -36.68
CA HIS A 1028 -29.38 5.83 -36.75
C HIS A 1028 -29.61 6.70 -37.99
N GLN A 1029 -28.58 7.34 -38.55
CA GLN A 1029 -28.72 8.27 -39.67
C GLN A 1029 -29.15 7.58 -40.98
N PHE A 1030 -28.85 6.28 -41.15
CA PHE A 1030 -29.35 5.46 -42.24
C PHE A 1030 -30.81 5.02 -42.01
N ARG A 1031 -31.25 4.96 -40.76
CA ARG A 1031 -32.59 4.53 -40.35
C ARG A 1031 -33.60 5.69 -40.36
N LEU A 1032 -33.28 6.78 -39.67
CA LEU A 1032 -34.22 7.88 -39.40
C LEU A 1032 -34.62 8.67 -40.65
N LYS A 1033 -33.74 8.82 -41.64
CA LYS A 1033 -34.11 9.46 -42.93
C LYS A 1033 -35.21 8.68 -43.67
N SER A 1034 -35.23 7.36 -43.50
CA SER A 1034 -36.25 6.49 -44.12
C SER A 1034 -37.68 6.75 -43.63
N ASP A 1035 -37.82 7.37 -42.46
CA ASP A 1035 -39.12 7.68 -41.84
C ASP A 1035 -39.63 9.09 -42.21
N ALA A 1036 -38.76 9.94 -42.77
CA ALA A 1036 -39.09 11.33 -43.12
C ALA A 1036 -39.32 11.52 -44.63
N ASP A 1037 -38.46 10.95 -45.47
CA ASP A 1037 -38.47 11.22 -46.92
C ASP A 1037 -39.36 10.23 -47.73
N ASN A 1038 -39.77 9.10 -47.13
CA ASN A 1038 -40.61 8.07 -47.80
C ASN A 1038 -42.12 8.24 -47.56
N ALA A 1039 -42.59 9.42 -47.15
CA ALA A 1039 -44.01 9.66 -46.87
C ALA A 1039 -44.92 9.56 -48.11
N ASP A 1040 -44.35 9.67 -49.32
CA ASP A 1040 -45.05 9.72 -50.61
C ASP A 1040 -44.80 8.51 -51.54
N ASP A 1041 -44.06 7.46 -51.12
CA ASP A 1041 -43.88 6.23 -51.92
C ASP A 1041 -44.85 5.11 -51.49
N ASP A 1042 -45.78 4.75 -52.38
CA ASP A 1042 -46.79 3.71 -52.17
C ASP A 1042 -46.22 2.27 -52.23
N SER A 1043 -44.89 2.10 -52.32
CA SER A 1043 -44.21 0.79 -52.39
C SER A 1043 -44.16 0.06 -51.02
N LYS A 1044 -45.33 -0.40 -50.57
CA LYS A 1044 -45.58 -1.09 -49.29
C LYS A 1044 -44.91 -2.47 -49.17
N ASP A 1045 -43.59 -2.46 -48.98
CA ASP A 1045 -42.82 -3.59 -48.45
C ASP A 1045 -42.24 -3.20 -47.08
N PRO A 1046 -42.90 -3.54 -45.94
CA PRO A 1046 -42.38 -3.23 -44.61
C PRO A 1046 -41.05 -3.93 -44.29
N GLY A 1047 -40.70 -4.99 -45.04
CA GLY A 1047 -39.44 -5.71 -44.93
C GLY A 1047 -38.25 -5.00 -45.59
N ARG A 1048 -38.48 -4.05 -46.50
CA ARG A 1048 -37.40 -3.40 -47.27
C ARG A 1048 -36.51 -2.51 -46.40
N ALA A 1049 -35.20 -2.59 -46.62
CA ALA A 1049 -34.24 -1.71 -45.95
C ALA A 1049 -34.28 -0.28 -46.55
N PRO A 1050 -33.93 0.77 -45.77
CA PRO A 1050 -33.88 2.17 -46.22
C PRO A 1050 -33.08 2.44 -47.50
N VAL A 1051 -32.09 1.59 -47.77
CA VAL A 1051 -31.14 1.68 -48.86
C VAL A 1051 -31.11 0.29 -49.52
N PRO A 1052 -30.99 0.18 -50.86
CA PRO A 1052 -30.83 -1.12 -51.50
C PRO A 1052 -29.59 -1.86 -50.96
N TYR A 1053 -29.66 -3.19 -50.81
CA TYR A 1053 -28.63 -3.96 -50.12
C TYR A 1053 -27.25 -3.92 -50.81
N GLU A 1054 -27.24 -3.74 -52.14
CA GLU A 1054 -26.05 -3.47 -52.96
C GLU A 1054 -25.37 -2.12 -52.68
N ASN A 1055 -26.06 -1.23 -51.96
CA ASN A 1055 -25.60 0.08 -51.51
C ASN A 1055 -25.49 0.17 -49.97
N HIS A 1056 -25.62 -0.93 -49.24
CA HIS A 1056 -25.28 -0.94 -47.81
C HIS A 1056 -23.78 -0.67 -47.61
N VAL A 1057 -23.45 -0.05 -46.47
CA VAL A 1057 -22.07 0.19 -46.04
C VAL A 1057 -21.69 -0.82 -44.97
N PHE A 1058 -20.64 -1.58 -45.24
CA PHE A 1058 -20.13 -2.62 -44.37
C PHE A 1058 -18.76 -2.21 -43.80
N GLN A 1059 -18.45 -2.72 -42.61
CA GLN A 1059 -17.08 -2.71 -42.08
C GLN A 1059 -16.65 -4.13 -41.77
N SER A 1060 -15.62 -4.62 -42.45
CA SER A 1060 -15.01 -5.91 -42.17
C SER A 1060 -13.69 -5.73 -41.43
N ILE A 1061 -13.55 -6.35 -40.25
CA ILE A 1061 -12.42 -6.17 -39.34
C ILE A 1061 -11.57 -7.44 -39.27
N PHE A 1062 -10.34 -7.31 -39.76
CA PHE A 1062 -9.37 -8.38 -39.84
C PHE A 1062 -8.41 -8.30 -38.64
N LEU A 1063 -8.49 -9.32 -37.78
CA LEU A 1063 -7.99 -9.26 -36.41
C LEU A 1063 -6.60 -9.88 -36.25
N ASP A 1064 -5.72 -9.16 -35.55
CA ASP A 1064 -4.32 -9.47 -35.22
C ASP A 1064 -3.47 -9.84 -36.44
N LYS A 1065 -2.69 -8.85 -36.94
CA LYS A 1065 -1.78 -8.89 -38.10
C LYS A 1065 -0.84 -10.10 -38.17
N GLN A 1066 -0.58 -10.76 -37.03
CA GLN A 1066 0.19 -12.01 -36.97
C GLN A 1066 -0.54 -13.21 -37.63
N ASN A 1067 -1.84 -13.08 -37.91
CA ASN A 1067 -2.67 -14.08 -38.58
C ASN A 1067 -3.10 -13.61 -39.99
N SER A 1068 -2.42 -12.62 -40.57
CA SER A 1068 -2.82 -12.02 -41.85
C SER A 1068 -2.83 -12.99 -43.04
N ASN A 1069 -2.20 -14.16 -42.90
CA ASN A 1069 -2.30 -15.29 -43.82
C ASN A 1069 -3.67 -16.01 -43.84
N LEU A 1070 -4.57 -15.69 -42.90
CA LEU A 1070 -5.96 -16.19 -42.87
C LEU A 1070 -6.95 -15.19 -43.47
N TRP A 1071 -6.57 -13.91 -43.57
CA TRP A 1071 -7.51 -12.82 -43.84
C TRP A 1071 -8.11 -12.90 -45.25
N THR A 1072 -9.44 -12.95 -45.27
CA THR A 1072 -10.37 -12.91 -46.42
C THR A 1072 -10.41 -11.55 -47.13
N MET A 1073 -9.72 -10.54 -46.60
CA MET A 1073 -9.61 -9.16 -47.09
C MET A 1073 -9.31 -9.02 -48.59
N ASN A 1074 -8.57 -9.96 -49.18
CA ASN A 1074 -8.23 -9.95 -50.61
C ASN A 1074 -9.38 -10.38 -51.55
N GLN A 1075 -10.54 -10.74 -51.00
CA GLN A 1075 -11.75 -11.09 -51.74
C GLN A 1075 -12.75 -9.92 -51.84
N ILE A 1076 -12.52 -8.83 -51.11
CA ILE A 1076 -13.28 -7.57 -51.23
C ILE A 1076 -12.86 -6.88 -52.52
N ASP A 1077 -13.80 -6.49 -53.37
CA ASP A 1077 -13.56 -5.71 -54.58
C ASP A 1077 -12.91 -4.35 -54.25
N PRO A 1078 -11.66 -4.06 -54.68
CA PRO A 1078 -10.97 -2.80 -54.40
C PRO A 1078 -11.68 -1.55 -54.95
N SER A 1079 -12.61 -1.70 -55.90
CA SER A 1079 -13.44 -0.60 -56.41
C SER A 1079 -14.67 -0.30 -55.55
N LYS A 1080 -15.07 -1.24 -54.68
CA LYS A 1080 -16.16 -1.07 -53.70
C LYS A 1080 -15.66 -0.68 -52.30
N VAL A 1081 -14.34 -0.61 -52.08
CA VAL A 1081 -13.74 -0.07 -50.85
C VAL A 1081 -13.98 1.44 -50.74
N ILE A 1082 -14.31 1.88 -49.53
CA ILE A 1082 -14.57 3.29 -49.16
C ILE A 1082 -13.38 3.84 -48.35
N GLU A 1083 -12.88 3.08 -47.37
CA GLU A 1083 -11.68 3.43 -46.58
C GLU A 1083 -10.98 2.16 -46.06
N SER A 1084 -9.68 2.25 -45.78
CA SER A 1084 -8.91 1.23 -45.06
C SER A 1084 -8.13 1.85 -43.91
N LYS A 1085 -8.30 1.31 -42.69
CA LYS A 1085 -7.82 1.95 -41.44
C LYS A 1085 -7.26 0.93 -40.45
N TRP A 1086 -6.08 1.20 -39.91
CA TRP A 1086 -5.47 0.38 -38.86
C TRP A 1086 -5.87 0.84 -37.46
N TRP A 1087 -6.05 -0.14 -36.58
CA TRP A 1087 -6.30 0.01 -35.16
C TRP A 1087 -5.23 -0.70 -34.33
N HIS A 1088 -5.06 -0.24 -33.09
CA HIS A 1088 -4.18 -0.87 -32.10
C HIS A 1088 -5.00 -1.19 -30.83
N GLN A 1089 -5.69 -2.34 -30.83
CA GLN A 1089 -6.75 -2.65 -29.85
C GLN A 1089 -6.27 -3.51 -28.67
N LEU A 1090 -6.87 -3.32 -27.49
CA LEU A 1090 -6.47 -3.98 -26.25
C LEU A 1090 -7.11 -5.38 -26.12
N GLY A 1091 -6.29 -6.44 -26.14
CA GLY A 1091 -6.81 -7.82 -26.12
C GLY A 1091 -7.34 -8.37 -24.78
N HIS A 1092 -7.64 -7.53 -23.78
CA HIS A 1092 -8.17 -7.84 -22.42
C HIS A 1092 -7.75 -9.16 -21.73
N ARG A 1093 -6.53 -9.63 -22.01
CA ARG A 1093 -6.00 -10.89 -21.48
C ARG A 1093 -5.93 -10.85 -19.95
N TRP A 1094 -6.11 -11.98 -19.27
CA TRP A 1094 -6.10 -12.07 -17.79
C TRP A 1094 -4.91 -11.38 -17.10
N GLN A 1095 -3.72 -11.33 -17.73
CA GLN A 1095 -2.57 -10.60 -17.19
C GLN A 1095 -2.84 -9.10 -16.97
N HIS A 1096 -3.72 -8.51 -17.77
CA HIS A 1096 -4.16 -7.12 -17.63
C HIS A 1096 -4.78 -6.86 -16.25
N TYR A 1097 -5.65 -7.77 -15.81
CA TYR A 1097 -6.37 -7.69 -14.53
C TYR A 1097 -5.52 -8.06 -13.32
N VAL A 1098 -4.42 -8.78 -13.54
CA VAL A 1098 -3.42 -9.08 -12.49
C VAL A 1098 -2.35 -7.98 -12.37
N ARG A 1099 -2.09 -7.21 -13.43
CA ARG A 1099 -0.87 -6.37 -13.54
C ARG A 1099 -1.10 -4.89 -13.87
N VAL A 1100 -2.06 -4.58 -14.74
CA VAL A 1100 -2.36 -3.20 -15.16
C VAL A 1100 -3.33 -2.58 -14.18
N VAL A 1101 -4.55 -3.14 -14.08
CA VAL A 1101 -5.65 -2.60 -13.29
C VAL A 1101 -5.29 -2.35 -11.82
N PRO A 1102 -4.79 -3.34 -11.05
CA PRO A 1102 -4.30 -3.09 -9.68
C PRO A 1102 -2.99 -2.28 -9.64
N GLY A 1103 -2.27 -2.18 -10.76
CA GLY A 1103 -1.03 -1.41 -10.88
C GLY A 1103 -1.24 0.10 -11.01
N MET A 1104 -2.37 0.54 -11.60
CA MET A 1104 -2.64 1.95 -11.92
C MET A 1104 -2.56 2.88 -10.69
N MET A 1105 -3.08 2.42 -9.54
CA MET A 1105 -3.06 3.21 -8.30
C MET A 1105 -1.65 3.56 -7.81
N PHE A 1106 -0.64 2.79 -8.20
CA PHE A 1106 0.77 3.03 -7.86
C PHE A 1106 1.48 3.94 -8.87
N LEU A 1107 0.94 4.12 -10.08
CA LEU A 1107 1.46 5.05 -11.08
C LEU A 1107 0.86 6.45 -10.95
N ASN A 1108 -0.46 6.54 -10.75
CA ASN A 1108 -1.18 7.80 -10.82
C ASN A 1108 -0.71 8.80 -9.75
N GLY A 1109 -0.35 10.02 -10.19
CA GLY A 1109 0.18 11.07 -9.33
C GLY A 1109 1.57 10.75 -8.79
N LYS A 1110 2.46 10.25 -9.66
CA LYS A 1110 3.90 10.09 -9.42
C LYS A 1110 4.65 10.80 -10.53
N ASN A 1111 5.83 11.34 -10.24
CA ASN A 1111 6.68 12.03 -11.23
C ASN A 1111 5.94 13.15 -12.01
N LYS A 1112 5.02 13.89 -11.34
CA LYS A 1112 4.13 14.89 -11.97
C LYS A 1112 3.32 14.32 -13.16
N THR A 1113 3.05 13.01 -13.17
CA THR A 1113 2.43 12.28 -14.27
C THR A 1113 1.16 11.56 -13.83
N TRP A 1114 0.16 11.60 -14.70
CA TRP A 1114 -1.15 10.96 -14.57
C TRP A 1114 -1.43 10.16 -15.85
N PHE A 1115 -2.19 9.07 -15.73
CA PHE A 1115 -2.49 8.17 -16.85
C PHE A 1115 -4.00 7.96 -16.96
N ALA A 1116 -4.54 8.22 -18.15
CA ALA A 1116 -5.96 8.06 -18.46
C ALA A 1116 -6.14 7.39 -19.84
N GLY A 1117 -7.33 6.88 -20.09
CA GLY A 1117 -7.67 6.01 -21.22
C GLY A 1117 -8.46 4.79 -20.78
N SER A 1118 -9.26 4.23 -21.69
CA SER A 1118 -10.08 3.03 -21.44
C SER A 1118 -9.22 1.82 -21.00
N TRP A 1119 -8.00 1.70 -21.53
CA TRP A 1119 -7.03 0.67 -21.18
C TRP A 1119 -6.63 0.61 -19.70
N THR A 1120 -7.02 1.59 -18.88
CA THR A 1120 -6.79 1.53 -17.42
C THR A 1120 -7.64 0.46 -16.71
N LEU A 1121 -8.75 0.00 -17.32
CA LEU A 1121 -9.62 -1.06 -16.75
C LEU A 1121 -10.38 -1.91 -17.80
N VAL A 1122 -11.08 -1.33 -18.79
CA VAL A 1122 -11.84 -2.06 -19.84
C VAL A 1122 -12.04 -1.16 -21.07
N ASN A 1123 -12.05 -1.70 -22.31
CA ASN A 1123 -12.16 -0.84 -23.50
C ASN A 1123 -13.59 -0.32 -23.71
N MET A 1124 -13.96 0.77 -23.03
CA MET A 1124 -15.25 1.46 -23.15
C MET A 1124 -15.04 2.97 -23.24
N HIS A 1125 -15.83 3.65 -24.08
CA HIS A 1125 -15.78 5.12 -24.23
C HIS A 1125 -16.10 5.84 -22.92
N GLU A 1126 -17.11 5.35 -22.20
CA GLU A 1126 -17.49 5.83 -20.87
C GLU A 1126 -16.34 5.82 -19.87
N LEU A 1127 -15.56 4.75 -19.85
CA LEU A 1127 -14.41 4.63 -18.98
C LEU A 1127 -13.25 5.53 -19.42
N ALA A 1128 -13.09 5.78 -20.72
CA ALA A 1128 -12.15 6.79 -21.20
C ALA A 1128 -12.52 8.17 -20.62
N CYS A 1129 -13.79 8.60 -20.77
CA CYS A 1129 -14.30 9.84 -20.16
C CYS A 1129 -14.02 9.89 -18.64
N VAL A 1130 -14.43 8.86 -17.89
CA VAL A 1130 -14.25 8.77 -16.43
C VAL A 1130 -12.79 8.81 -16.00
N SER A 1131 -11.89 8.16 -16.75
CA SER A 1131 -10.46 8.15 -16.43
C SER A 1131 -9.80 9.54 -16.56
N GLY A 1132 -10.23 10.34 -17.54
CA GLY A 1132 -9.78 11.73 -17.70
C GLY A 1132 -10.31 12.65 -16.59
N ILE A 1133 -11.59 12.52 -16.24
CA ILE A 1133 -12.22 13.25 -15.13
C ILE A 1133 -11.51 12.90 -13.81
N ALA A 1134 -11.18 11.63 -13.58
CA ALA A 1134 -10.45 11.20 -12.39
C ALA A 1134 -9.01 11.74 -12.32
N ALA A 1135 -8.32 11.89 -13.45
CA ALA A 1135 -7.02 12.57 -13.51
C ALA A 1135 -7.16 14.07 -13.17
N ALA A 1136 -8.15 14.76 -13.72
CA ALA A 1136 -8.44 16.17 -13.41
C ALA A 1136 -8.84 16.39 -11.93
N TRP A 1137 -9.71 15.54 -11.39
CA TRP A 1137 -10.10 15.57 -9.97
C TRP A 1137 -8.88 15.37 -9.05
N ARG A 1138 -7.96 14.47 -9.44
CA ARG A 1138 -6.71 14.24 -8.70
C ARG A 1138 -5.66 15.33 -8.87
N LEU A 1139 -5.76 16.18 -9.90
CA LEU A 1139 -5.02 17.44 -10.04
C LEU A 1139 -5.59 18.58 -9.19
N GLY A 1140 -6.78 18.40 -8.60
CA GLY A 1140 -7.45 19.35 -7.71
C GLY A 1140 -8.73 20.00 -8.25
N ALA A 1141 -9.22 19.59 -9.42
CA ALA A 1141 -10.51 20.02 -9.94
C ALA A 1141 -11.69 19.36 -9.21
N GLU A 1142 -12.88 19.93 -9.35
CA GLU A 1142 -14.11 19.43 -8.74
C GLU A 1142 -14.84 18.46 -9.69
N TYR A 1143 -15.66 17.56 -9.13
CA TYR A 1143 -16.43 16.58 -9.90
C TYR A 1143 -17.90 17.05 -9.99
N GLU A 1144 -18.41 17.18 -11.21
CA GLU A 1144 -19.79 17.58 -11.51
C GLU A 1144 -20.73 16.38 -11.25
N VAL A 1145 -21.57 16.46 -10.21
CA VAL A 1145 -22.53 15.40 -9.85
C VAL A 1145 -23.85 15.63 -10.59
N PHE A 1146 -24.08 14.88 -11.66
CA PHE A 1146 -25.31 14.96 -12.48
C PHE A 1146 -26.21 13.72 -12.40
N ASP A 1147 -25.71 12.59 -11.88
CA ASP A 1147 -26.43 11.31 -11.80
C ASP A 1147 -25.82 10.42 -10.68
N ASP A 1148 -26.66 9.81 -9.82
CA ASP A 1148 -26.21 8.99 -8.66
C ASP A 1148 -25.44 7.71 -9.09
N PHE A 1149 -25.75 7.14 -10.26
CA PHE A 1149 -25.06 5.97 -10.83
C PHE A 1149 -23.73 6.41 -11.46
N ALA A 1150 -23.67 7.57 -12.11
CA ALA A 1150 -22.43 8.16 -12.59
C ALA A 1150 -21.45 8.45 -11.43
N GLU A 1151 -21.92 9.11 -10.35
CA GLU A 1151 -21.13 9.35 -9.13
C GLU A 1151 -20.63 8.04 -8.51
N THR A 1152 -21.46 6.99 -8.51
CA THR A 1152 -21.10 5.65 -8.03
C THR A 1152 -20.01 5.00 -8.90
N PHE A 1153 -20.13 5.03 -10.23
CA PHE A 1153 -19.14 4.48 -11.15
C PHE A 1153 -17.80 5.23 -11.07
N PHE A 1154 -17.84 6.57 -11.04
CA PHE A 1154 -16.67 7.43 -10.82
C PHE A 1154 -15.96 7.10 -9.49
N SER A 1155 -16.71 7.00 -8.39
CA SER A 1155 -16.20 6.65 -7.06
C SER A 1155 -15.50 5.28 -7.04
N ASN A 1156 -16.12 4.28 -7.67
CA ASN A 1156 -15.56 2.92 -7.78
C ASN A 1156 -14.28 2.90 -8.64
N TYR A 1157 -14.26 3.62 -9.77
CA TYR A 1157 -13.07 3.75 -10.61
C TYR A 1157 -11.93 4.48 -9.89
N LEU A 1158 -12.22 5.56 -9.17
CA LEU A 1158 -11.22 6.33 -8.42
C LEU A 1158 -10.57 5.48 -7.32
N LEU A 1159 -11.35 4.63 -6.64
CA LEU A 1159 -10.84 3.67 -5.68
C LEU A 1159 -9.92 2.63 -6.34
N LEU A 1160 -10.32 2.08 -7.49
CA LEU A 1160 -9.60 0.98 -8.16
C LEU A 1160 -8.33 1.45 -8.91
N SER A 1161 -8.41 2.53 -9.67
CA SER A 1161 -7.34 3.00 -10.58
C SER A 1161 -6.48 4.13 -10.01
N HIS A 1162 -6.97 4.84 -8.98
CA HIS A 1162 -6.24 5.93 -8.33
C HIS A 1162 -6.02 5.70 -6.81
N GLY A 1163 -6.54 4.61 -6.24
CA GLY A 1163 -6.31 4.21 -4.84
C GLY A 1163 -6.94 5.12 -3.79
N VAL A 1164 -7.94 5.93 -4.16
CA VAL A 1164 -8.56 6.93 -3.26
C VAL A 1164 -10.08 6.79 -3.27
N ARG A 1165 -10.67 6.75 -2.07
CA ARG A 1165 -12.13 6.79 -1.89
C ARG A 1165 -12.62 8.21 -2.13
N TYR A 1166 -13.49 8.39 -3.10
CA TYR A 1166 -14.30 9.59 -3.22
C TYR A 1166 -15.19 9.74 -1.98
N LYS A 1167 -15.28 10.95 -1.42
CA LYS A 1167 -16.17 11.28 -0.31
C LYS A 1167 -17.22 12.26 -0.83
N ARG A 1168 -18.48 11.84 -0.86
CA ARG A 1168 -19.63 12.67 -1.27
C ARG A 1168 -19.65 13.98 -0.46
N GLY A 1169 -19.63 15.11 -1.17
CA GLY A 1169 -19.77 16.42 -0.54
C GLY A 1169 -21.16 16.60 0.06
N LYS A 1170 -21.30 17.43 1.11
CA LYS A 1170 -22.63 17.78 1.65
C LYS A 1170 -23.42 18.73 0.75
N ASN A 1171 -22.80 19.26 -0.31
CA ASN A 1171 -23.43 20.19 -1.24
C ASN A 1171 -24.28 19.42 -2.26
N LYS A 1172 -25.47 18.98 -1.83
CA LYS A 1172 -26.61 18.95 -2.76
C LYS A 1172 -27.03 20.40 -2.96
N THR A 1173 -26.63 20.98 -4.09
CA THR A 1173 -27.36 22.12 -4.65
C THR A 1173 -28.74 21.59 -5.05
N THR A 1174 -29.79 22.17 -4.46
CA THR A 1174 -31.19 21.93 -4.83
C THR A 1174 -31.59 22.79 -6.02
#